data_AF-A0A7Y4R771-F1
#
_entry.id   AF-A0A7Y4R771-F1
#
_cell.length_a   1.000
_cell.length_b   1.000
_cell.length_c   1.000
_cell.angle_alpha   90.00
_cell.angle_beta   90.00
_cell.angle_gamma   90.00
#
_symmetry.space_group_name_H-M   'P 1'
#
loop_
_entity.id
_entity.type
_entity.pdbx_description
1 polymer ?
#
loop_
_entity_poly.entity_id
_entity_poly.type
_entity_poly.pdbx_seq_one_letter_code
_entity_poly.pdbx_strand_id
1 'polypeptide(L)'
;MVAVALVQPPCPTDAQSPRTAFDSNGADAFVISGGRVEIQLDQQSLRDAGLTAPAPADDGRVFDIAEGDASLVLRAVDGDWRGAEGGGVTLTGGALEFLVPAGRRMVGRDFRLESDRSGARAGEFVLAARGEGGTVWFELSAERPELGPDVREFTMQADLRLASELAHRLRVGHAAGARIGCIVLHARLDRIGPAALEVDPLFVAVETDMTGSASDDSEPAGQLPGPDVVTASVGAPIQSGREGVLGSGTVGMALSTASCNMGLVAVNWNRLPSTDHPLIVQNLYRMRTEDGSGRFEQIGQAWLKHSFSTIESAFCGTTCFSLPGDQQLGVGCYDPYGASTNALVCGLGPRSGVNPFTGAFPGGSNIGSGICSTNYPARNHLGHTHTAISHKLQVRDADLMPPLSDGARYFSEAQYIVPHEYRERAASGSANLFNNVSYTEAENQGPGGVTGDVFSFALLSGTHLEEPAINAWAGATQTVVEPAAGEDGRAILACAVTEIGANMWHYEYGVYNMNLDRAIGAFRIPIPPAVTVSNVGFHAPRNHDAEPNAETWSNDPWDATVENGWIEWTTDVFATNPLANAVRFGTLYSFRFDANAPPIDVQAEIDTFKIASAVPIAVRGPAPVLPPHIVHGESGAVFAAHAFGGFVDARSESSDGVSVDRGIDGVTLHFDQPVRAIGGGVPSPAAFEVRETGGGDPPIVNDVTPAGPSSVHLAFSGPITLAEWTTIEARVEGLGGVPIVSAGDQGPGAAETDRIDIGFLPGDVDGNGRVQPVDFIRYRQYAAGTVAPSMGMPSDYLDMNRDGVFQPVDLIAFRQTLAGTGTATRVWLGATIAHPQP
;
A
#
# COMPACT_ATOMS: atom_id res chain seq x y z
N MET A 1 -5.58 -0.92 -50.74
CA MET A 1 -6.96 -1.45 -50.68
C MET A 1 -7.64 -0.76 -49.54
N VAL A 2 -8.64 0.05 -49.85
CA VAL A 2 -9.49 0.73 -48.85
C VAL A 2 -10.34 -0.34 -48.18
N ALA A 3 -10.13 -0.59 -46.89
CA ALA A 3 -11.05 -1.40 -46.10
C ALA A 3 -12.28 -0.53 -45.84
N VAL A 4 -13.32 -0.72 -46.67
CA VAL A 4 -14.65 -0.20 -46.41
C VAL A 4 -15.15 -0.94 -45.15
N ALA A 5 -15.23 -0.24 -44.03
CA ALA A 5 -15.98 -0.72 -42.88
C ALA A 5 -17.43 -0.89 -43.33
N LEU A 6 -17.85 -2.14 -43.54
CA LEU A 6 -19.25 -2.48 -43.76
C LEU A 6 -19.99 -2.16 -42.47
N VAL A 7 -20.64 -0.99 -42.45
CA VAL A 7 -21.64 -0.66 -41.43
C VAL A 7 -22.75 -1.70 -41.57
N GLN A 8 -22.90 -2.56 -40.56
CA GLN A 8 -23.97 -3.55 -40.52
C GLN A 8 -25.33 -2.82 -40.47
N PRO A 9 -26.38 -3.35 -41.14
CA PRO A 9 -27.69 -2.72 -41.10
C PRO A 9 -28.25 -2.73 -39.66
N PRO A 10 -28.92 -1.63 -39.23
CA PRO A 10 -29.61 -1.58 -37.94
C PRO A 10 -30.76 -2.62 -37.91
N CYS A 11 -31.25 -2.95 -36.72
CA CYS A 11 -32.38 -3.87 -36.57
C CYS A 11 -33.57 -3.41 -37.44
N PRO A 12 -34.34 -4.33 -38.06
CA PRO A 12 -35.44 -3.95 -38.94
C PRO A 12 -36.47 -3.13 -38.14
N THR A 13 -36.70 -1.89 -38.57
CA THR A 13 -37.70 -1.00 -37.96
C THR A 13 -39.08 -1.42 -38.43
N ASP A 14 -39.95 -1.84 -37.51
CA ASP A 14 -41.37 -1.95 -37.83
C ASP A 14 -41.95 -0.57 -38.15
N ALA A 15 -42.93 -0.53 -39.06
CA ALA A 15 -43.49 0.71 -39.57
C ALA A 15 -44.00 1.60 -38.41
N GLN A 16 -43.49 2.84 -38.35
CA GLN A 16 -43.78 3.84 -37.33
C GLN A 16 -45.27 3.88 -36.95
N SER A 17 -45.59 3.39 -35.76
CA SER A 17 -46.86 3.68 -35.13
C SER A 17 -46.89 5.15 -34.70
N PRO A 18 -48.03 5.87 -34.85
CA PRO A 18 -48.10 7.30 -34.61
C PRO A 18 -47.78 7.62 -33.14
N ARG A 19 -46.81 8.52 -32.93
CA ARG A 19 -46.40 9.02 -31.62
C ARG A 19 -47.50 9.88 -31.01
N THR A 20 -48.13 9.41 -29.94
CA THR A 20 -48.95 10.23 -29.07
C THR A 20 -48.19 10.47 -27.77
N ALA A 21 -47.84 11.73 -27.49
CA ALA A 21 -47.21 12.12 -26.23
C ALA A 21 -48.17 11.85 -25.07
N PHE A 22 -47.65 11.20 -24.03
CA PHE A 22 -48.36 10.96 -22.78
C PHE A 22 -48.33 12.25 -21.94
N ASP A 23 -49.50 12.74 -21.53
CA ASP A 23 -49.64 13.90 -20.65
C ASP A 23 -49.74 13.41 -19.19
N SER A 24 -48.59 13.08 -18.60
CA SER A 24 -48.48 12.99 -17.14
C SER A 24 -47.49 14.01 -16.62
N ASN A 25 -47.94 14.80 -15.65
CA ASN A 25 -47.05 15.61 -14.83
C ASN A 25 -46.45 14.69 -13.76
N GLY A 26 -45.17 14.32 -13.88
CA GLY A 26 -44.44 13.62 -12.82
C GLY A 26 -43.74 12.32 -13.23
N ALA A 27 -43.12 11.69 -12.22
CA ALA A 27 -42.39 10.44 -12.37
C ALA A 27 -43.29 9.23 -12.07
N ASP A 28 -43.39 8.30 -13.01
CA ASP A 28 -44.17 7.07 -12.88
C ASP A 28 -43.26 5.84 -12.94
N ALA A 29 -43.56 4.85 -12.08
CA ALA A 29 -42.91 3.55 -12.06
C ALA A 29 -43.88 2.47 -12.58
N PHE A 30 -43.35 1.55 -13.37
CA PHE A 30 -44.11 0.46 -13.99
C PHE A 30 -43.39 -0.86 -13.76
N VAL A 31 -44.16 -1.93 -13.61
CA VAL A 31 -43.62 -3.30 -13.65
C VAL A 31 -44.18 -4.02 -14.87
N ILE A 32 -43.35 -4.83 -15.51
CA ILE A 32 -43.78 -5.66 -16.63
C ILE A 32 -44.68 -6.77 -16.10
N SER A 33 -45.95 -6.84 -16.51
CA SER A 33 -46.91 -7.85 -16.02
C SER A 33 -47.08 -9.06 -16.95
N GLY A 34 -46.49 -9.00 -18.15
CA GLY A 34 -46.42 -10.10 -19.11
C GLY A 34 -46.00 -9.59 -20.48
N GLY A 35 -46.00 -10.45 -21.50
CA GLY A 35 -45.60 -10.06 -22.85
C GLY A 35 -44.81 -11.14 -23.59
N ARG A 36 -44.19 -10.75 -24.70
CA ARG A 36 -43.45 -11.64 -25.61
C ARG A 36 -42.10 -11.02 -25.98
N VAL A 37 -41.10 -11.87 -26.12
CA VAL A 37 -39.75 -11.53 -26.59
C VAL A 37 -39.44 -12.33 -27.84
N GLU A 38 -38.91 -11.67 -28.87
CA GLU A 38 -38.49 -12.27 -30.11
C GLU A 38 -37.01 -12.01 -30.35
N ILE A 39 -36.24 -13.07 -30.63
CA ILE A 39 -34.80 -12.98 -30.88
C ILE A 39 -34.51 -13.37 -32.33
N GLN A 40 -33.77 -12.53 -33.05
CA GLN A 40 -33.33 -12.79 -34.41
C GLN A 40 -31.80 -12.79 -34.47
N LEU A 41 -31.19 -13.96 -34.70
CA LEU A 41 -29.74 -14.08 -34.85
C LEU A 41 -29.31 -13.81 -36.30
N ASP A 42 -28.28 -12.99 -36.47
CA ASP A 42 -27.67 -12.72 -37.77
C ASP A 42 -26.61 -13.79 -38.10
N GLN A 43 -26.89 -14.55 -39.16
CA GLN A 43 -26.06 -15.70 -39.53
C GLN A 43 -24.66 -15.32 -40.01
N GLN A 44 -24.49 -14.12 -40.57
CA GLN A 44 -23.17 -13.65 -41.00
C GLN A 44 -22.33 -13.23 -39.79
N SER A 45 -22.90 -12.46 -38.88
CA SER A 45 -22.23 -12.02 -37.65
C SER A 45 -21.89 -13.16 -36.72
N LEU A 46 -22.74 -14.19 -36.65
CA LEU A 46 -22.41 -15.43 -35.95
C LEU A 46 -21.19 -16.13 -36.56
N ARG A 47 -21.10 -16.23 -37.90
CA ARG A 47 -19.94 -16.83 -38.57
C ARG A 47 -18.66 -16.03 -38.31
N ASP A 48 -18.76 -14.70 -38.35
CA ASP A 48 -17.64 -13.80 -38.09
C ASP A 48 -17.17 -13.90 -36.61
N ALA A 49 -18.09 -14.23 -35.69
CA ALA A 49 -17.80 -14.56 -34.29
C ALA A 49 -17.34 -16.02 -34.05
N GLY A 50 -17.20 -16.84 -35.10
CA GLY A 50 -16.81 -18.24 -35.01
C GLY A 50 -17.91 -19.19 -34.51
N LEU A 51 -19.17 -18.78 -34.59
CA LEU A 51 -20.36 -19.52 -34.16
C LEU A 51 -21.25 -19.89 -35.36
N THR A 52 -22.06 -20.94 -35.20
CA THR A 52 -23.16 -21.23 -36.14
C THR A 52 -24.42 -21.52 -35.35
N ALA A 53 -25.57 -21.07 -35.83
CA ALA A 53 -26.86 -21.41 -35.24
C ALA A 53 -27.71 -22.15 -36.28
N PRO A 54 -28.33 -23.31 -35.93
CA PRO A 54 -29.26 -23.96 -36.84
C PRO A 54 -30.41 -23.00 -37.20
N ALA A 55 -30.88 -23.04 -38.44
CA ALA A 55 -32.08 -22.31 -38.84
C ALA A 55 -33.29 -22.90 -38.09
N PRO A 56 -34.04 -22.13 -37.29
CA PRO A 56 -35.17 -22.69 -36.56
C PRO A 56 -36.42 -22.80 -37.44
N ALA A 57 -37.28 -23.78 -37.13
CA ALA A 57 -38.71 -23.67 -37.36
C ALA A 57 -39.25 -22.49 -36.56
N ASP A 58 -40.19 -21.73 -37.11
CA ASP A 58 -40.53 -20.33 -36.76
C ASP A 58 -40.80 -20.01 -35.26
N ASP A 59 -40.99 -21.01 -34.38
CA ASP A 59 -41.34 -20.84 -32.95
C ASP A 59 -40.13 -20.86 -31.98
N GLY A 60 -38.92 -21.25 -32.41
CA GLY A 60 -37.82 -21.52 -31.47
C GLY A 60 -37.19 -20.30 -30.77
N ARG A 61 -37.34 -19.09 -31.32
CA ARG A 61 -36.69 -17.86 -30.81
C ARG A 61 -37.65 -16.86 -30.18
N VAL A 62 -38.84 -17.36 -29.88
CA VAL A 62 -39.93 -16.62 -29.26
C VAL A 62 -40.04 -17.07 -27.81
N PHE A 63 -40.12 -16.12 -26.89
CA PHE A 63 -40.27 -16.38 -25.47
C PHE A 63 -41.46 -15.62 -24.92
N ASP A 64 -42.21 -16.27 -24.04
CA ASP A 64 -43.26 -15.63 -23.25
C ASP A 64 -42.69 -15.15 -21.92
N ILE A 65 -43.09 -13.95 -21.50
CA ILE A 65 -42.76 -13.41 -20.19
C ILE A 65 -43.69 -14.06 -19.16
N ALA A 66 -43.13 -14.74 -18.17
CA ALA A 66 -43.91 -15.44 -17.15
C ALA A 66 -44.75 -14.47 -16.30
N GLU A 67 -46.07 -14.70 -16.24
CA GLU A 67 -46.98 -13.93 -15.40
C GLU A 67 -46.73 -14.24 -13.90
N GLY A 68 -46.48 -13.21 -13.09
CA GLY A 68 -46.30 -13.33 -11.63
C GLY A 68 -44.86 -13.44 -11.10
N ASP A 69 -43.84 -13.47 -11.97
CA ASP A 69 -42.40 -13.49 -11.60
C ASP A 69 -41.69 -12.18 -12.02
N ALA A 70 -42.41 -11.06 -11.97
CA ALA A 70 -41.92 -9.80 -12.53
C ALA A 70 -41.56 -8.78 -11.45
N SER A 71 -40.26 -8.52 -11.31
CA SER A 71 -39.72 -7.44 -10.49
C SER A 71 -39.01 -6.36 -11.31
N LEU A 72 -39.00 -6.48 -12.65
CA LEU A 72 -38.35 -5.51 -13.53
C LEU A 72 -39.11 -4.18 -13.52
N VAL A 73 -38.58 -3.20 -12.79
CA VAL A 73 -39.15 -1.87 -12.64
C VAL A 73 -38.61 -0.95 -13.73
N LEU A 74 -39.51 -0.34 -14.49
CA LEU A 74 -39.22 0.67 -15.50
C LEU A 74 -39.66 2.04 -14.99
N ARG A 75 -38.83 3.07 -15.17
CA ARG A 75 -39.17 4.45 -14.82
C ARG A 75 -39.39 5.28 -16.08
N ALA A 76 -40.44 6.10 -16.04
CA ALA A 76 -40.67 7.19 -16.99
C ALA A 76 -40.93 8.50 -16.26
N VAL A 77 -40.51 9.62 -16.85
CA VAL A 77 -40.73 10.98 -16.31
C VAL A 77 -41.20 11.86 -17.44
N ASP A 78 -42.35 12.50 -17.27
CA ASP A 78 -42.99 13.37 -18.25
C ASP A 78 -43.20 12.68 -19.61
N GLY A 79 -43.58 11.40 -19.57
CA GLY A 79 -43.78 10.56 -20.76
C GLY A 79 -42.50 9.99 -21.39
N ASP A 80 -41.31 10.38 -20.93
CA ASP A 80 -40.03 9.89 -21.43
C ASP A 80 -39.44 8.79 -20.53
N TRP A 81 -39.02 7.68 -21.14
CA TRP A 81 -38.37 6.57 -20.43
C TRP A 81 -36.99 6.97 -19.87
N ARG A 82 -36.71 6.58 -18.62
CA ARG A 82 -35.51 6.97 -17.86
C ARG A 82 -34.59 5.80 -17.48
N GLY A 83 -35.01 4.56 -17.69
CA GLY A 83 -34.21 3.38 -17.35
C GLY A 83 -35.01 2.30 -16.65
N ALA A 84 -34.38 1.13 -16.49
CA ALA A 84 -34.80 0.11 -15.54
C ALA A 84 -34.14 0.37 -14.16
N GLU A 85 -34.91 0.33 -13.08
CA GLU A 85 -34.44 0.59 -11.71
C GLU A 85 -34.05 -0.69 -10.95
N GLY A 86 -34.28 -1.86 -11.55
CA GLY A 86 -33.89 -3.14 -10.99
C GLY A 86 -34.89 -4.26 -11.26
N GLY A 87 -34.51 -5.46 -10.81
CA GLY A 87 -35.29 -6.68 -10.98
C GLY A 87 -35.11 -7.34 -12.34
N GLY A 88 -35.97 -8.29 -12.65
CA GLY A 88 -35.89 -9.06 -13.88
C GLY A 88 -37.18 -9.80 -14.18
N VAL A 89 -37.31 -10.27 -15.41
CA VAL A 89 -38.44 -11.09 -15.85
C VAL A 89 -37.96 -12.40 -16.44
N THR A 90 -38.58 -13.49 -16.03
CA THR A 90 -38.28 -14.82 -16.56
C THR A 90 -38.95 -15.01 -17.92
N LEU A 91 -38.17 -15.46 -18.89
CA LEU A 91 -38.57 -15.79 -20.24
C LEU A 91 -38.71 -17.32 -20.36
N THR A 92 -39.88 -17.77 -20.80
CA THR A 92 -40.25 -19.18 -20.88
C THR A 92 -40.69 -19.55 -22.30
N GLY A 93 -40.81 -20.84 -22.61
CA GLY A 93 -41.37 -21.32 -23.88
C GLY A 93 -40.41 -21.36 -25.09
N GLY A 94 -39.33 -20.58 -25.09
CA GLY A 94 -38.32 -20.53 -26.17
C GLY A 94 -36.97 -21.18 -25.84
N ALA A 95 -36.08 -21.31 -26.84
CA ALA A 95 -34.71 -21.78 -26.65
C ALA A 95 -33.73 -21.19 -27.67
N LEU A 96 -32.50 -20.89 -27.26
CA LEU A 96 -31.43 -20.49 -28.18
C LEU A 96 -30.40 -21.60 -28.32
N GLU A 97 -30.04 -21.92 -29.56
CA GLU A 97 -29.08 -22.97 -29.85
C GLU A 97 -27.88 -22.46 -30.66
N PHE A 98 -26.68 -22.82 -30.20
CA PHE A 98 -25.42 -22.53 -30.87
C PHE A 98 -24.60 -23.81 -31.05
N LEU A 99 -23.94 -23.88 -32.20
CA LEU A 99 -22.92 -24.85 -32.56
C LEU A 99 -21.56 -24.13 -32.54
N VAL A 100 -20.66 -24.62 -31.69
CA VAL A 100 -19.30 -24.09 -31.53
C VAL A 100 -18.27 -24.94 -32.27
N PRO A 101 -17.04 -24.44 -32.50
CA PRO A 101 -15.95 -25.22 -33.08
C PRO A 101 -15.73 -26.55 -32.32
N ALA A 102 -15.38 -27.61 -33.04
CA ALA A 102 -15.32 -29.02 -32.58
C ALA A 102 -16.67 -29.75 -32.40
N GLY A 103 -17.78 -29.19 -32.90
CA GLY A 103 -19.06 -29.91 -33.04
C GLY A 103 -19.88 -30.02 -31.75
N ARG A 104 -19.56 -29.19 -30.74
CA ARG A 104 -20.29 -29.15 -29.47
C ARG A 104 -21.53 -28.27 -29.62
N ARG A 105 -22.67 -28.77 -29.13
CA ARG A 105 -23.98 -28.13 -29.18
C ARG A 105 -24.31 -27.52 -27.82
N MET A 106 -24.71 -26.25 -27.79
CA MET A 106 -25.19 -25.57 -26.58
C MET A 106 -26.61 -25.07 -26.80
N VAL A 107 -27.47 -25.30 -25.81
CA VAL A 107 -28.88 -24.93 -25.85
C VAL A 107 -29.21 -24.17 -24.57
N GLY A 108 -29.51 -22.88 -24.69
CA GLY A 108 -30.01 -22.04 -23.61
C GLY A 108 -31.53 -22.07 -23.54
N ARG A 109 -32.07 -22.23 -22.33
CA ARG A 109 -33.49 -22.18 -22.00
C ARG A 109 -33.67 -21.36 -20.72
N ASP A 110 -34.90 -20.99 -20.42
CA ASP A 110 -35.27 -20.29 -19.18
C ASP A 110 -34.42 -19.04 -18.96
N PHE A 111 -34.39 -18.18 -19.98
CA PHE A 111 -33.64 -16.93 -19.90
C PHE A 111 -34.30 -15.98 -18.91
N ARG A 112 -33.51 -15.08 -18.33
CA ARG A 112 -34.00 -13.97 -17.52
C ARG A 112 -33.49 -12.68 -18.15
N LEU A 113 -34.43 -11.80 -18.46
CA LEU A 113 -34.13 -10.44 -18.90
C LEU A 113 -34.02 -9.57 -17.65
N GLU A 114 -32.86 -8.94 -17.45
CA GLU A 114 -32.54 -8.19 -16.24
C GLU A 114 -31.94 -6.83 -16.59
N SER A 115 -31.99 -5.87 -15.67
CA SER A 115 -31.24 -4.61 -15.82
C SER A 115 -29.73 -4.91 -15.74
N ASP A 116 -28.93 -4.41 -16.69
CA ASP A 116 -27.48 -4.51 -16.60
C ASP A 116 -26.96 -3.64 -15.44
N ARG A 117 -26.31 -4.29 -14.46
CA ARG A 117 -25.75 -3.64 -13.27
C ARG A 117 -24.22 -3.60 -13.29
N SER A 118 -23.58 -3.97 -14.40
CA SER A 118 -22.12 -3.94 -14.58
C SER A 118 -21.54 -2.53 -14.79
N GLY A 119 -22.39 -1.52 -15.01
CA GLY A 119 -22.00 -0.11 -15.02
C GLY A 119 -21.36 0.40 -16.31
N ALA A 120 -21.31 -0.39 -17.38
CA ALA A 120 -20.70 0.05 -18.64
C ALA A 120 -21.46 1.21 -19.30
N ARG A 121 -22.82 1.24 -19.23
CA ARG A 121 -23.71 2.32 -19.71
C ARG A 121 -25.02 2.36 -18.91
N ALA A 122 -25.53 3.55 -18.59
CA ALA A 122 -26.80 3.70 -17.86
C ALA A 122 -28.01 3.33 -18.73
N GLY A 123 -28.79 2.32 -18.31
CA GLY A 123 -30.10 1.97 -18.90
C GLY A 123 -30.15 0.72 -19.79
N GLU A 124 -29.07 -0.04 -19.96
CA GLU A 124 -29.11 -1.27 -20.79
C GLU A 124 -29.64 -2.51 -20.02
N PHE A 125 -30.13 -3.48 -20.77
CA PHE A 125 -30.65 -4.76 -20.26
C PHE A 125 -29.66 -5.89 -20.60
N VAL A 126 -29.64 -6.96 -19.81
CA VAL A 126 -28.89 -8.19 -20.11
C VAL A 126 -29.82 -9.39 -20.19
N LEU A 127 -29.44 -10.39 -20.98
CA LEU A 127 -30.11 -11.68 -21.05
C LEU A 127 -29.23 -12.76 -20.43
N ALA A 128 -29.63 -13.23 -19.25
CA ALA A 128 -28.94 -14.28 -18.49
C ALA A 128 -29.66 -15.64 -18.61
N ALA A 129 -28.94 -16.75 -18.67
CA ALA A 129 -29.56 -18.09 -18.71
C ALA A 129 -29.68 -18.67 -17.28
N ARG A 130 -30.91 -18.89 -16.79
CA ARG A 130 -31.18 -19.30 -15.40
C ARG A 130 -30.71 -20.73 -15.08
N GLY A 131 -30.65 -21.62 -16.07
CA GLY A 131 -30.28 -23.02 -15.91
C GLY A 131 -28.77 -23.33 -15.82
N GLU A 132 -27.91 -22.34 -16.08
CA GLU A 132 -26.44 -22.50 -16.07
C GLU A 132 -25.76 -21.60 -15.04
N GLY A 133 -26.29 -21.54 -13.81
CA GLY A 133 -25.68 -20.76 -12.72
C GLY A 133 -25.71 -19.25 -12.91
N GLY A 134 -26.71 -18.70 -13.62
CA GLY A 134 -26.89 -17.25 -13.78
C GLY A 134 -25.96 -16.59 -14.80
N THR A 135 -25.29 -17.37 -15.64
CA THR A 135 -24.37 -16.88 -16.69
C THR A 135 -25.04 -15.85 -17.59
N VAL A 136 -24.40 -14.70 -17.80
CA VAL A 136 -24.88 -13.71 -18.77
C VAL A 136 -24.52 -14.18 -20.18
N TRP A 137 -25.54 -14.36 -21.02
CA TRP A 137 -25.35 -14.82 -22.39
C TRP A 137 -25.20 -13.64 -23.34
N PHE A 138 -26.04 -12.61 -23.17
CA PHE A 138 -26.04 -11.45 -24.05
C PHE A 138 -26.19 -10.13 -23.31
N GLU A 139 -25.50 -9.12 -23.84
CA GLU A 139 -25.67 -7.71 -23.50
C GLU A 139 -26.57 -7.06 -24.56
N LEU A 140 -27.51 -6.21 -24.14
CA LEU A 140 -28.50 -5.62 -25.04
C LEU A 140 -28.27 -4.11 -25.20
N SER A 141 -28.05 -3.67 -26.44
CA SER A 141 -27.84 -2.26 -26.78
C SER A 141 -29.08 -1.70 -27.49
N ALA A 142 -29.95 -1.00 -26.75
CA ALA A 142 -31.22 -0.46 -27.26
C ALA A 142 -31.07 1.00 -27.75
N GLU A 143 -31.63 1.32 -28.92
CA GLU A 143 -31.55 2.70 -29.45
C GLU A 143 -32.64 3.65 -28.96
N ARG A 144 -33.77 3.13 -28.43
CA ARG A 144 -34.78 3.80 -27.57
C ARG A 144 -36.02 2.92 -27.44
N PRO A 145 -36.58 2.73 -26.23
CA PRO A 145 -37.88 2.07 -26.08
C PRO A 145 -39.06 3.02 -26.37
N GLU A 146 -40.20 2.45 -26.76
CA GLU A 146 -41.45 3.15 -27.05
C GLU A 146 -42.55 2.72 -26.06
N LEU A 147 -43.27 3.69 -25.50
CA LEU A 147 -44.46 3.46 -24.67
C LEU A 147 -45.72 3.60 -25.52
N GLY A 148 -46.65 2.66 -25.39
CA GLY A 148 -47.94 2.67 -26.07
C GLY A 148 -48.89 3.76 -25.55
N PRO A 149 -49.96 4.08 -26.30
CA PRO A 149 -50.82 5.25 -26.08
C PRO A 149 -51.51 5.32 -24.69
N ASP A 150 -51.65 4.19 -23.99
CA ASP A 150 -52.25 4.11 -22.64
C ASP A 150 -51.27 3.65 -21.55
N VAL A 151 -49.95 3.64 -21.83
CA VAL A 151 -48.87 3.20 -20.91
C VAL A 151 -49.01 1.78 -20.37
N ARG A 152 -49.87 0.97 -21.01
CA ARG A 152 -50.06 -0.45 -20.72
C ARG A 152 -49.20 -1.35 -21.59
N GLU A 153 -48.53 -0.80 -22.58
CA GLU A 153 -47.70 -1.53 -23.54
C GLU A 153 -46.34 -0.84 -23.66
N PHE A 154 -45.28 -1.64 -23.69
CA PHE A 154 -43.90 -1.25 -23.82
C PHE A 154 -43.26 -2.05 -24.92
N THR A 155 -42.69 -1.38 -25.92
CA THR A 155 -41.93 -2.04 -26.98
C THR A 155 -40.48 -1.57 -26.95
N MET A 156 -39.55 -2.52 -26.96
CA MET A 156 -38.12 -2.22 -27.02
C MET A 156 -37.46 -3.08 -28.08
N GLN A 157 -36.63 -2.44 -28.91
CA GLN A 157 -35.75 -3.13 -29.85
C GLN A 157 -34.30 -2.87 -29.44
N ALA A 158 -33.50 -3.93 -29.41
CA ALA A 158 -32.10 -3.84 -29.05
C ALA A 158 -31.22 -4.75 -29.91
N ASP A 159 -29.96 -4.34 -30.09
CA ASP A 159 -28.91 -5.21 -30.59
C ASP A 159 -28.60 -6.30 -29.55
N LEU A 160 -28.51 -7.54 -30.01
CA LEU A 160 -28.08 -8.68 -29.20
C LEU A 160 -26.57 -8.85 -29.35
N ARG A 161 -25.80 -8.65 -28.27
CA ARG A 161 -24.32 -8.75 -28.28
C ARG A 161 -23.83 -9.90 -27.42
N LEU A 162 -22.78 -10.57 -27.85
CA LEU A 162 -22.22 -11.71 -27.14
C LEU A 162 -21.50 -11.25 -25.86
N ALA A 163 -21.99 -11.67 -24.69
CA ALA A 163 -21.38 -11.31 -23.42
C ALA A 163 -19.98 -11.94 -23.26
N SER A 164 -19.08 -11.25 -22.57
CA SER A 164 -17.70 -11.72 -22.35
C SER A 164 -17.65 -13.08 -21.65
N GLU A 165 -18.56 -13.32 -20.71
CA GLU A 165 -18.63 -14.57 -19.96
C GLU A 165 -18.99 -15.76 -20.87
N LEU A 166 -20.00 -15.59 -21.73
CA LEU A 166 -20.35 -16.61 -22.72
C LEU A 166 -19.25 -16.76 -23.77
N ALA A 167 -18.69 -15.68 -24.32
CA ALA A 167 -17.61 -15.73 -25.30
C ALA A 167 -16.40 -16.54 -24.80
N HIS A 168 -16.04 -16.38 -23.53
CA HIS A 168 -14.96 -17.14 -22.91
C HIS A 168 -15.31 -18.64 -22.78
N ARG A 169 -16.52 -18.97 -22.32
CA ARG A 169 -17.00 -20.36 -22.23
C ARG A 169 -17.05 -21.06 -23.59
N LEU A 170 -17.42 -20.33 -24.64
CA LEU A 170 -17.46 -20.80 -26.01
C LEU A 170 -16.06 -20.86 -26.67
N ARG A 171 -14.99 -20.44 -25.97
CA ARG A 171 -13.61 -20.32 -26.48
C ARG A 171 -13.48 -19.42 -27.71
N VAL A 172 -14.37 -18.44 -27.83
CA VAL A 172 -14.37 -17.40 -28.85
C VAL A 172 -14.22 -16.02 -28.19
N GLY A 173 -13.28 -15.90 -27.24
CA GLY A 173 -13.09 -14.69 -26.45
C GLY A 173 -12.81 -13.42 -27.29
N HIS A 174 -12.29 -13.58 -28.52
CA HIS A 174 -12.12 -12.47 -29.48
C HIS A 174 -13.45 -11.86 -29.97
N ALA A 175 -14.57 -12.57 -29.80
CA ALA A 175 -15.90 -12.15 -30.22
C ALA A 175 -16.73 -11.57 -29.06
N ALA A 176 -16.15 -11.39 -27.87
CA ALA A 176 -16.79 -10.69 -26.76
C ALA A 176 -17.23 -9.27 -27.20
N GLY A 177 -18.47 -8.90 -26.90
CA GLY A 177 -19.09 -7.64 -27.30
C GLY A 177 -19.55 -7.57 -28.77
N ALA A 178 -19.31 -8.60 -29.58
CA ALA A 178 -19.75 -8.62 -30.97
C ALA A 178 -21.28 -8.68 -31.07
N ARG A 179 -21.86 -7.86 -31.94
CA ARG A 179 -23.29 -7.96 -32.30
C ARG A 179 -23.52 -9.25 -33.07
N ILE A 180 -24.47 -10.06 -32.62
CA ILE A 180 -24.81 -11.36 -33.20
C ILE A 180 -26.28 -11.47 -33.62
N GLY A 181 -27.07 -10.43 -33.38
CA GLY A 181 -28.49 -10.42 -33.72
C GLY A 181 -29.23 -9.20 -33.17
N CYS A 182 -30.55 -9.33 -33.11
CA CYS A 182 -31.50 -8.37 -32.57
C CYS A 182 -32.48 -9.06 -31.62
N ILE A 183 -33.02 -8.28 -30.69
CA ILE A 183 -34.10 -8.68 -29.81
C ILE A 183 -35.21 -7.63 -29.88
N VAL A 184 -36.46 -8.09 -29.89
CA VAL A 184 -37.66 -7.25 -29.79
C VAL A 184 -38.46 -7.73 -28.59
N LEU A 185 -38.76 -6.81 -27.68
CA LEU A 185 -39.56 -7.05 -26.49
C LEU A 185 -40.88 -6.30 -26.64
N HIS A 186 -41.98 -7.01 -26.50
CA HIS A 186 -43.34 -6.46 -26.38
C HIS A 186 -43.89 -6.83 -25.01
N ALA A 187 -43.91 -5.87 -24.08
CA ALA A 187 -44.34 -6.06 -22.70
C ALA A 187 -45.66 -5.34 -22.41
N ARG A 188 -46.46 -5.93 -21.54
CA ARG A 188 -47.56 -5.27 -20.83
C ARG A 188 -47.03 -4.67 -19.54
N LEU A 189 -47.50 -3.47 -19.19
CA LEU A 189 -47.07 -2.73 -18.01
C LEU A 189 -48.23 -2.52 -17.03
N ASP A 190 -47.94 -2.72 -15.74
CA ASP A 190 -48.79 -2.31 -14.62
C ASP A 190 -48.16 -1.11 -13.91
N ARG A 191 -48.93 -0.03 -13.74
CA ARG A 191 -48.47 1.18 -13.05
C ARG A 191 -48.46 0.98 -11.54
N ILE A 192 -47.35 1.33 -10.90
CA ILE A 192 -47.23 1.35 -9.45
C ILE A 192 -47.34 2.80 -8.99
N GLY A 193 -48.49 3.19 -8.46
CA GLY A 193 -48.70 4.53 -7.90
C GLY A 193 -47.88 4.75 -6.62
N PRO A 194 -47.70 6.00 -6.15
CA PRO A 194 -46.81 6.33 -5.03
C PRO A 194 -47.28 5.85 -3.64
N ALA A 195 -48.35 5.05 -3.54
CA ALA A 195 -48.84 4.49 -2.28
C ALA A 195 -49.62 3.19 -2.53
N ALA A 196 -48.94 2.05 -2.49
CA ALA A 196 -49.54 0.74 -2.20
C ALA A 196 -48.46 -0.36 -2.20
N LEU A 197 -47.81 -0.58 -1.06
CA LEU A 197 -47.21 -1.87 -0.68
C LEU A 197 -47.56 -2.09 0.80
N GLU A 198 -48.83 -2.35 1.08
CA GLU A 198 -49.25 -3.03 2.31
C GLU A 198 -49.39 -4.52 1.99
N VAL A 199 -48.70 -5.36 2.76
CA VAL A 199 -48.94 -6.81 2.77
C VAL A 199 -49.42 -7.19 4.16
N ASP A 200 -50.66 -7.63 4.23
CA ASP A 200 -51.41 -8.06 5.41
C ASP A 200 -50.82 -9.36 6.01
N PRO A 201 -50.56 -9.46 7.33
CA PRO A 201 -49.92 -10.62 7.94
C PRO A 201 -50.95 -11.62 8.46
N LEU A 202 -51.02 -12.82 7.88
CA LEU A 202 -51.71 -13.94 8.51
C LEU A 202 -51.24 -15.28 7.92
N PHE A 203 -50.43 -16.04 8.66
CA PHE A 203 -50.80 -17.35 9.22
C PHE A 203 -49.61 -18.06 9.92
N VAL A 204 -49.79 -18.26 11.24
CA VAL A 204 -49.44 -19.40 12.11
C VAL A 204 -47.97 -19.81 12.30
N ALA A 205 -47.49 -19.49 13.51
CA ALA A 205 -46.33 -20.07 14.16
C ALA A 205 -46.48 -21.59 14.38
N VAL A 206 -45.40 -22.32 14.12
CA VAL A 206 -45.15 -23.62 14.75
C VAL A 206 -43.86 -23.45 15.56
N GLU A 207 -44.01 -23.41 16.88
CA GLU A 207 -42.89 -23.61 17.82
C GLU A 207 -42.34 -25.03 17.64
N THR A 208 -41.03 -25.15 17.45
CA THR A 208 -40.32 -26.37 17.85
C THR A 208 -39.23 -26.01 18.84
N ASP A 209 -39.52 -26.39 20.08
CA ASP A 209 -38.67 -26.52 21.25
C ASP A 209 -37.31 -27.17 20.90
N MET A 210 -36.22 -26.43 21.14
CA MET A 210 -34.85 -26.93 21.05
C MET A 210 -34.35 -27.29 22.45
N THR A 211 -34.67 -28.50 22.90
CA THR A 211 -33.87 -29.20 23.92
C THR A 211 -33.27 -30.45 23.29
N GLY A 212 -31.94 -30.46 23.16
CA GLY A 212 -31.23 -31.61 22.60
C GLY A 212 -29.75 -31.35 22.40
N SER A 213 -28.96 -31.50 23.47
CA SER A 213 -27.51 -31.65 23.39
C SER A 213 -27.16 -32.99 22.70
N ALA A 214 -26.42 -32.95 21.60
CA ALA A 214 -25.38 -33.93 21.29
C ALA A 214 -24.56 -33.43 20.09
N SER A 215 -23.25 -33.40 20.32
CA SER A 215 -22.15 -33.17 19.37
C SER A 215 -22.28 -33.98 18.08
N ASP A 216 -22.18 -33.31 16.93
CA ASP A 216 -21.67 -33.91 15.70
C ASP A 216 -20.79 -32.88 14.97
N ASP A 217 -19.50 -33.18 14.91
CA ASP A 217 -18.45 -32.36 14.30
C ASP A 217 -18.60 -32.36 12.77
N SER A 218 -19.17 -31.29 12.22
CA SER A 218 -18.95 -30.87 10.82
C SER A 218 -19.24 -29.38 10.63
N GLU A 219 -18.53 -28.53 11.37
CA GLU A 219 -18.43 -27.10 11.05
C GLU A 219 -17.73 -26.94 9.69
N PRO A 220 -18.35 -26.31 8.67
CA PRO A 220 -17.64 -25.92 7.47
C PRO A 220 -16.57 -24.90 7.85
N ALA A 221 -15.31 -25.23 7.64
CA ALA A 221 -14.18 -24.36 7.93
C ALA A 221 -14.35 -23.00 7.23
N GLY A 222 -14.56 -21.92 8.00
CA GLY A 222 -14.52 -20.55 7.50
C GLY A 222 -15.63 -19.60 7.97
N GLN A 223 -16.70 -20.08 8.62
CA GLN A 223 -17.81 -19.22 9.08
C GLN A 223 -17.62 -18.81 10.55
N LEU A 224 -17.51 -17.50 10.80
CA LEU A 224 -17.30 -16.97 12.14
C LEU A 224 -18.63 -16.84 12.91
N PRO A 225 -18.68 -17.10 14.23
CA PRO A 225 -19.89 -16.88 15.02
C PRO A 225 -20.40 -15.44 14.90
N GLY A 226 -21.74 -15.28 14.81
CA GLY A 226 -22.38 -13.97 14.70
C GLY A 226 -22.55 -13.48 13.25
N PRO A 227 -22.93 -12.21 13.05
CA PRO A 227 -22.96 -11.58 11.73
C PRO A 227 -21.53 -11.33 11.20
N ASP A 228 -21.37 -11.34 9.87
CA ASP A 228 -20.09 -11.04 9.21
C ASP A 228 -20.37 -10.40 7.85
N VAL A 229 -20.23 -9.09 7.72
CA VAL A 229 -20.52 -8.32 6.53
C VAL A 229 -19.22 -7.97 5.83
N VAL A 230 -18.94 -8.68 4.75
CA VAL A 230 -17.80 -8.39 3.88
C VAL A 230 -18.21 -7.45 2.75
N THR A 231 -17.30 -6.58 2.33
CA THR A 231 -17.48 -5.76 1.12
C THR A 231 -17.23 -6.63 -0.11
N ALA A 232 -18.30 -7.25 -0.63
CA ALA A 232 -18.24 -8.24 -1.69
C ALA A 232 -17.96 -7.67 -3.09
N SER A 233 -18.32 -6.41 -3.33
CA SER A 233 -18.05 -5.76 -4.61
C SER A 233 -17.89 -4.26 -4.44
N VAL A 234 -16.94 -3.69 -5.18
CA VAL A 234 -16.70 -2.25 -5.32
C VAL A 234 -16.62 -1.93 -6.80
N GLY A 235 -17.46 -1.01 -7.26
CA GLY A 235 -17.48 -0.58 -8.66
C GLY A 235 -16.59 0.63 -8.93
N ALA A 236 -16.48 0.98 -10.21
CA ALA A 236 -15.75 2.16 -10.65
C ALA A 236 -16.44 3.46 -10.18
N PRO A 237 -15.69 4.57 -10.01
CA PRO A 237 -16.28 5.86 -9.69
C PRO A 237 -17.20 6.35 -10.81
N ILE A 238 -18.42 6.75 -10.43
CA ILE A 238 -19.39 7.35 -11.33
C ILE A 238 -19.59 8.81 -10.95
N GLN A 239 -19.22 9.72 -11.85
CA GLN A 239 -19.45 11.15 -11.67
C GLN A 239 -20.94 11.48 -11.76
N SER A 240 -21.43 12.22 -10.77
CA SER A 240 -22.83 12.66 -10.68
C SER A 240 -22.95 14.17 -10.46
N GLY A 241 -21.84 14.91 -10.49
CA GLY A 241 -21.82 16.37 -10.36
C GLY A 241 -20.41 16.95 -10.38
N ARG A 242 -20.32 18.27 -10.56
CA ARG A 242 -19.09 19.06 -10.54
C ARG A 242 -19.38 20.45 -10.00
N GLU A 243 -18.44 21.00 -9.24
CA GLU A 243 -18.39 22.43 -8.95
C GLU A 243 -17.06 23.03 -9.43
N GLY A 244 -17.13 24.22 -10.02
CA GLY A 244 -15.97 24.86 -10.64
C GLY A 244 -15.71 24.39 -12.08
N VAL A 245 -14.66 24.93 -12.68
CA VAL A 245 -14.26 24.67 -14.07
C VAL A 245 -13.39 23.42 -14.14
N LEU A 246 -13.62 22.58 -15.15
CA LEU A 246 -12.80 21.40 -15.42
C LEU A 246 -11.30 21.72 -15.34
N GLY A 247 -10.57 20.93 -14.57
CA GLY A 247 -9.13 21.06 -14.33
C GLY A 247 -8.76 21.84 -13.07
N SER A 248 -9.70 22.59 -12.49
CA SER A 248 -9.51 23.33 -11.23
C SER A 248 -10.65 23.14 -10.23
N GLY A 249 -11.74 22.51 -10.65
CA GLY A 249 -12.92 22.26 -9.84
C GLY A 249 -12.81 20.99 -8.99
N THR A 250 -13.95 20.63 -8.43
CA THR A 250 -14.14 19.40 -7.66
C THR A 250 -15.29 18.61 -8.29
N VAL A 251 -15.11 17.31 -8.45
CA VAL A 251 -16.16 16.40 -8.90
C VAL A 251 -16.75 15.62 -7.73
N GLY A 252 -18.05 15.39 -7.81
CA GLY A 252 -18.81 14.55 -6.90
C GLY A 252 -19.09 13.22 -7.57
N MET A 253 -18.56 12.15 -6.98
CA MET A 253 -18.70 10.78 -7.47
C MET A 253 -19.38 9.89 -6.44
N ALA A 254 -19.69 8.67 -6.84
CA ALA A 254 -20.02 7.57 -5.94
C ALA A 254 -19.62 6.24 -6.58
N LEU A 255 -19.52 5.23 -5.74
CA LEU A 255 -19.19 3.85 -6.10
C LEU A 255 -20.48 3.02 -6.00
N SER A 256 -20.67 2.06 -6.89
CA SER A 256 -21.56 0.93 -6.56
C SER A 256 -20.86 0.02 -5.56
N THR A 257 -21.60 -0.49 -4.60
CA THR A 257 -21.08 -1.38 -3.57
C THR A 257 -21.99 -2.58 -3.43
N ALA A 258 -21.46 -3.70 -2.95
CA ALA A 258 -22.29 -4.78 -2.45
C ALA A 258 -21.68 -5.43 -1.22
N SER A 259 -22.56 -5.93 -0.37
CA SER A 259 -22.20 -6.65 0.84
C SER A 259 -22.61 -8.11 0.77
N CYS A 260 -21.85 -8.96 1.44
CA CYS A 260 -22.21 -10.34 1.72
C CYS A 260 -22.25 -10.58 3.21
N ASN A 261 -23.30 -11.23 3.71
CA ASN A 261 -23.29 -11.73 5.09
C ASN A 261 -22.67 -13.14 5.12
N MET A 262 -21.38 -13.23 5.39
CA MET A 262 -20.62 -14.47 5.53
C MET A 262 -20.76 -15.10 6.91
N GLY A 263 -21.55 -14.50 7.81
CA GLY A 263 -21.68 -14.93 9.20
C GLY A 263 -22.68 -16.08 9.35
N LEU A 264 -23.01 -16.39 10.60
CA LEU A 264 -24.02 -17.38 10.96
C LEU A 264 -25.34 -16.74 11.44
N VAL A 265 -25.39 -15.41 11.53
CA VAL A 265 -26.55 -14.66 12.01
C VAL A 265 -26.92 -13.56 11.01
N ALA A 266 -28.21 -13.36 10.78
CA ALA A 266 -28.71 -12.27 9.94
C ALA A 266 -28.36 -10.89 10.51
N VAL A 267 -28.15 -9.91 9.64
CA VAL A 267 -27.74 -8.55 10.02
C VAL A 267 -28.90 -7.60 9.89
N ASN A 268 -29.09 -6.71 10.86
CA ASN A 268 -30.11 -5.68 10.76
C ASN A 268 -29.73 -4.61 9.73
N TRP A 269 -30.70 -4.22 8.91
CA TRP A 269 -30.62 -3.24 7.83
C TRP A 269 -31.69 -2.15 7.98
N ASN A 270 -32.05 -1.87 9.23
CA ASN A 270 -33.21 -1.07 9.57
C ASN A 270 -33.04 0.36 9.08
N ARG A 271 -33.97 0.87 8.26
CA ARG A 271 -33.95 2.26 7.84
C ARG A 271 -34.01 3.22 9.02
N LEU A 272 -33.44 4.40 8.79
CA LEU A 272 -33.57 5.55 9.68
C LEU A 272 -35.06 5.85 9.98
N PRO A 273 -35.41 6.21 11.23
CA PRO A 273 -34.53 6.72 12.29
C PRO A 273 -33.88 5.64 13.17
N SER A 274 -34.01 4.35 12.82
CA SER A 274 -33.22 3.33 13.49
C SER A 274 -31.72 3.64 13.39
N THR A 275 -30.96 3.30 14.42
CA THR A 275 -29.49 3.39 14.41
C THR A 275 -28.84 2.02 14.23
N ASP A 276 -29.61 1.06 13.71
CA ASP A 276 -29.24 -0.34 13.67
C ASP A 276 -29.20 -0.87 12.25
N HIS A 277 -28.20 -0.37 11.53
CA HIS A 277 -27.93 -0.64 10.12
C HIS A 277 -26.48 -0.27 9.77
N PRO A 278 -25.92 -0.87 8.71
CA PRO A 278 -24.59 -0.52 8.24
C PRO A 278 -24.42 0.90 7.70
N LEU A 279 -23.17 1.36 7.80
CA LEU A 279 -22.69 2.61 7.23
C LEU A 279 -21.65 2.29 6.16
N ILE A 280 -21.81 2.85 4.97
CA ILE A 280 -20.93 2.58 3.83
C ILE A 280 -19.98 3.76 3.63
N VAL A 281 -18.68 3.48 3.78
CA VAL A 281 -17.57 4.39 3.49
C VAL A 281 -17.20 4.25 2.02
N GLN A 282 -16.86 5.36 1.35
CA GLN A 282 -16.35 5.36 -0.02
C GLN A 282 -15.15 6.30 -0.15
N ASN A 283 -14.07 5.81 -0.76
CA ASN A 283 -12.80 6.52 -0.93
C ASN A 283 -12.23 6.32 -2.35
N LEU A 284 -11.39 7.25 -2.79
CA LEU A 284 -10.58 7.11 -4.01
C LEU A 284 -9.11 7.40 -3.71
N TYR A 285 -8.24 6.55 -4.22
CA TYR A 285 -6.79 6.65 -4.09
C TYR A 285 -6.12 6.77 -5.44
N ARG A 286 -4.92 7.34 -5.45
CA ARG A 286 -4.04 7.46 -6.61
C ARG A 286 -2.66 6.95 -6.24
N MET A 287 -2.10 6.09 -7.09
CA MET A 287 -0.67 5.75 -7.10
C MET A 287 -0.02 6.40 -8.32
N ARG A 288 1.06 7.15 -8.12
CA ARG A 288 1.86 7.72 -9.21
C ARG A 288 3.35 7.68 -8.90
N THR A 289 4.17 7.77 -9.92
CA THR A 289 5.61 8.00 -9.73
C THR A 289 5.90 9.49 -9.84
N GLU A 290 6.60 10.05 -8.86
CA GLU A 290 7.01 11.45 -8.84
C GLU A 290 8.49 11.50 -8.44
N ASP A 291 9.33 12.16 -9.25
CA ASP A 291 10.79 12.24 -9.03
C ASP A 291 11.48 10.87 -8.82
N GLY A 292 10.95 9.83 -9.45
CA GLY A 292 11.49 8.46 -9.38
C GLY A 292 10.99 7.64 -8.18
N SER A 293 10.20 8.22 -7.27
CA SER A 293 9.58 7.52 -6.14
C SER A 293 8.07 7.30 -6.33
N GLY A 294 7.55 6.20 -5.82
CA GLY A 294 6.12 5.90 -5.85
C GLY A 294 5.37 6.58 -4.71
N ARG A 295 4.27 7.27 -5.02
CA ARG A 295 3.39 7.97 -4.06
C ARG A 295 2.00 7.39 -4.07
N PHE A 296 1.56 6.85 -2.94
CA PHE A 296 0.21 6.34 -2.72
C PHE A 296 -0.58 7.34 -1.85
N GLU A 297 -1.61 7.96 -2.43
CA GLU A 297 -2.33 9.08 -1.82
C GLU A 297 -3.85 8.86 -1.89
N GLN A 298 -4.57 9.12 -0.80
CA GLN A 298 -6.03 9.20 -0.84
C GLN A 298 -6.48 10.57 -1.34
N ILE A 299 -7.05 10.62 -2.53
CA ILE A 299 -7.42 11.88 -3.20
C ILE A 299 -8.90 12.25 -3.02
N GLY A 300 -9.71 11.37 -2.45
CA GLY A 300 -11.11 11.66 -2.16
C GLY A 300 -11.74 10.84 -1.06
N GLN A 301 -12.76 11.44 -0.45
CA GLN A 301 -13.63 10.79 0.53
C GLN A 301 -15.08 11.27 0.39
N ALA A 302 -16.02 10.35 0.63
CA ALA A 302 -17.43 10.66 0.80
C ALA A 302 -17.83 10.77 2.27
N TRP A 303 -18.96 11.41 2.51
CA TRP A 303 -19.75 11.14 3.71
C TRP A 303 -20.28 9.69 3.69
N LEU A 304 -20.74 9.22 4.84
CA LEU A 304 -21.19 7.85 5.03
C LEU A 304 -22.59 7.67 4.45
N LYS A 305 -22.79 6.62 3.67
CA LYS A 305 -24.12 6.20 3.26
C LYS A 305 -24.75 5.36 4.37
N HIS A 306 -25.93 5.78 4.84
CA HIS A 306 -26.77 4.94 5.67
C HIS A 306 -27.52 3.93 4.79
N SER A 307 -27.35 2.63 5.07
CA SER A 307 -28.20 1.62 4.44
C SER A 307 -29.65 1.73 4.95
N PHE A 308 -30.60 1.20 4.18
CA PHE A 308 -32.04 1.38 4.48
C PHE A 308 -32.93 0.21 4.07
N SER A 309 -32.48 -0.62 3.13
CA SER A 309 -33.17 -1.85 2.73
C SER A 309 -32.20 -2.83 2.09
N THR A 310 -32.55 -4.11 2.06
CA THR A 310 -31.79 -5.14 1.36
C THR A 310 -32.49 -5.58 0.08
N ILE A 311 -31.69 -5.94 -0.93
CA ILE A 311 -32.12 -6.71 -2.10
C ILE A 311 -31.28 -7.97 -2.16
N GLU A 312 -31.84 -9.06 -1.64
CA GLU A 312 -31.08 -10.29 -1.40
C GLU A 312 -30.99 -11.19 -2.62
N SER A 313 -29.80 -11.76 -2.83
CA SER A 313 -29.53 -12.73 -3.88
C SER A 313 -28.37 -13.67 -3.51
N ALA A 314 -28.21 -14.78 -4.23
CA ALA A 314 -27.22 -15.81 -3.93
C ALA A 314 -25.89 -15.60 -4.68
N PHE A 315 -25.30 -14.40 -4.57
CA PHE A 315 -24.02 -14.07 -5.23
C PHE A 315 -22.79 -14.12 -4.30
N CYS A 316 -22.96 -14.49 -3.03
CA CYS A 316 -21.86 -14.61 -2.06
C CYS A 316 -21.04 -15.91 -2.18
N GLY A 317 -21.31 -16.75 -3.19
CA GLY A 317 -20.70 -18.08 -3.31
C GLY A 317 -21.21 -19.09 -2.29
N THR A 318 -22.23 -18.74 -1.51
CA THR A 318 -22.90 -19.60 -0.50
C THR A 318 -24.42 -19.58 -0.71
N THR A 319 -25.13 -20.47 -0.02
CA THR A 319 -26.60 -20.47 -0.02
C THR A 319 -27.11 -19.22 0.69
N CYS A 320 -27.92 -18.41 0.00
CA CYS A 320 -28.61 -17.27 0.60
C CYS A 320 -29.87 -17.73 1.35
N PHE A 321 -29.86 -17.56 2.67
CA PHE A 321 -30.97 -17.78 3.59
C PHE A 321 -31.73 -16.48 3.82
N SER A 322 -32.50 -16.09 2.81
CA SER A 322 -33.28 -14.86 2.82
C SER A 322 -34.37 -14.87 3.89
N LEU A 323 -34.59 -13.72 4.52
CA LEU A 323 -35.64 -13.51 5.52
C LEU A 323 -36.81 -12.69 4.94
N PRO A 324 -38.04 -12.85 5.45
CA PRO A 324 -39.16 -12.03 5.02
C PRO A 324 -38.94 -10.54 5.28
N GLY A 325 -39.20 -9.70 4.28
CA GLY A 325 -39.03 -8.24 4.35
C GLY A 325 -37.71 -7.76 3.76
N ASP A 326 -37.37 -6.49 3.99
CA ASP A 326 -36.20 -5.81 3.41
C ASP A 326 -35.31 -5.14 4.47
N GLN A 327 -35.54 -5.40 5.75
CA GLN A 327 -34.86 -4.72 6.87
C GLN A 327 -33.77 -5.59 7.51
N GLN A 328 -33.42 -6.72 6.90
CA GLN A 328 -32.34 -7.60 7.36
C GLN A 328 -31.58 -8.15 6.15
N LEU A 329 -30.29 -8.43 6.34
CA LEU A 329 -29.45 -9.19 5.42
C LEU A 329 -29.28 -10.62 5.95
N GLY A 330 -29.91 -11.58 5.28
CA GLY A 330 -29.89 -13.01 5.57
C GLY A 330 -28.49 -13.61 5.42
N VAL A 331 -28.28 -14.77 6.06
CA VAL A 331 -27.00 -15.49 6.01
C VAL A 331 -26.70 -15.94 4.59
N GLY A 332 -25.48 -15.72 4.13
CA GLY A 332 -25.03 -16.03 2.76
C GLY A 332 -25.66 -15.16 1.67
N CYS A 333 -26.41 -14.12 2.03
CA CYS A 333 -27.09 -13.26 1.07
C CYS A 333 -26.23 -12.06 0.66
N TYR A 334 -26.33 -11.75 -0.63
CA TYR A 334 -25.69 -10.62 -1.30
C TYR A 334 -26.69 -9.46 -1.41
N ASP A 335 -26.25 -8.25 -1.06
CA ASP A 335 -27.04 -7.02 -1.15
C ASP A 335 -26.29 -5.92 -1.94
N PRO A 336 -26.79 -5.53 -3.13
CA PRO A 336 -26.17 -4.50 -3.96
C PRO A 336 -26.78 -3.11 -3.79
N TYR A 337 -25.91 -2.09 -3.75
CA TYR A 337 -26.24 -0.68 -3.85
C TYR A 337 -25.59 -0.05 -5.08
N GLY A 338 -26.40 0.53 -5.97
CA GLY A 338 -25.90 1.26 -7.13
C GLY A 338 -25.26 2.60 -6.74
N ALA A 339 -24.38 3.13 -7.61
CA ALA A 339 -23.71 4.40 -7.36
C ALA A 339 -24.69 5.58 -7.19
N SER A 340 -25.82 5.59 -7.90
CA SER A 340 -26.87 6.61 -7.71
C SER A 340 -27.52 6.53 -6.33
N THR A 341 -27.80 5.32 -5.84
CA THR A 341 -28.34 5.07 -4.49
C THR A 341 -27.34 5.47 -3.41
N ASN A 342 -26.05 5.20 -3.64
CA ASN A 342 -24.94 5.58 -2.77
C ASN A 342 -24.60 7.08 -2.85
N ALA A 343 -24.97 7.77 -3.93
CA ALA A 343 -24.84 9.22 -4.09
C ALA A 343 -26.07 10.00 -3.60
N LEU A 344 -27.11 9.32 -3.11
CA LEU A 344 -28.36 9.97 -2.72
C LEU A 344 -28.10 10.90 -1.53
N VAL A 345 -28.03 12.20 -1.81
CA VAL A 345 -27.55 13.22 -0.87
C VAL A 345 -28.36 13.24 0.44
N CYS A 346 -29.67 12.97 0.39
CA CYS A 346 -30.53 12.89 1.58
C CYS A 346 -30.30 11.63 2.44
N GLY A 347 -29.37 10.73 2.10
CA GLY A 347 -29.03 9.54 2.87
C GLY A 347 -27.55 9.48 3.27
N LEU A 348 -26.85 10.61 3.14
CA LEU A 348 -25.43 10.75 3.47
C LEU A 348 -25.25 11.50 4.79
N GLY A 349 -24.42 10.94 5.68
CA GLY A 349 -24.15 11.48 7.02
C GLY A 349 -22.66 11.72 7.27
N PRO A 350 -22.30 12.72 8.10
CA PRO A 350 -20.91 13.06 8.34
C PRO A 350 -20.16 11.95 9.09
N ARG A 351 -18.90 11.70 8.73
CA ARG A 351 -18.04 10.71 9.40
C ARG A 351 -17.82 11.01 10.88
N SER A 352 -17.76 12.29 11.25
CA SER A 352 -17.53 12.78 12.62
C SER A 352 -18.56 12.30 13.65
N GLY A 353 -19.77 11.96 13.21
CA GLY A 353 -20.86 11.51 14.08
C GLY A 353 -20.80 10.03 14.44
N VAL A 354 -19.79 9.29 13.99
CA VAL A 354 -19.75 7.83 14.09
C VAL A 354 -18.53 7.38 14.88
N ASN A 355 -18.74 6.42 15.78
CA ASN A 355 -17.65 5.61 16.31
C ASN A 355 -17.42 4.42 15.35
N PRO A 356 -16.28 4.38 14.64
CA PRO A 356 -16.05 3.43 13.56
C PRO A 356 -15.74 2.01 14.06
N PHE A 357 -15.30 1.85 15.29
CA PHE A 357 -15.04 0.53 15.88
C PHE A 357 -16.33 -0.17 16.31
N THR A 358 -17.28 0.60 16.85
CA THR A 358 -18.56 0.08 17.36
C THR A 358 -19.71 0.19 16.36
N GLY A 359 -19.54 1.00 15.31
CA GLY A 359 -20.62 1.43 14.43
C GLY A 359 -21.65 2.33 15.09
N ALA A 360 -21.48 2.73 16.35
CA ALA A 360 -22.44 3.56 17.04
C ALA A 360 -22.46 4.99 16.47
N PHE A 361 -23.66 5.50 16.23
CA PHE A 361 -23.91 6.90 15.89
C PHE A 361 -25.09 7.41 16.71
N PRO A 362 -25.23 8.75 16.87
CA PRO A 362 -26.35 9.33 17.62
C PRO A 362 -27.70 8.75 17.18
N GLY A 363 -28.67 8.75 18.09
CA GLY A 363 -30.09 8.46 17.82
C GLY A 363 -30.96 9.72 18.00
N GLY A 364 -32.26 9.65 17.66
CA GLY A 364 -33.27 10.63 18.09
C GLY A 364 -34.05 11.34 16.99
N SER A 365 -34.95 12.26 17.40
CA SER A 365 -35.90 12.98 16.52
C SER A 365 -35.24 13.89 15.47
N ASN A 366 -33.94 14.11 15.58
CA ASN A 366 -33.14 14.95 14.68
C ASN A 366 -32.33 14.10 13.67
N ILE A 367 -32.58 12.80 13.54
CA ILE A 367 -31.84 11.93 12.60
C ILE A 367 -32.62 11.61 11.34
N GLY A 368 -33.84 12.14 11.24
CA GLY A 368 -34.62 12.13 10.02
C GLY A 368 -35.29 10.81 9.68
N SER A 369 -36.17 10.87 8.69
CA SER A 369 -37.01 9.75 8.25
C SER A 369 -36.75 9.45 6.78
N GLY A 370 -36.06 8.33 6.52
CA GLY A 370 -36.03 7.63 5.23
C GLY A 370 -35.80 8.47 3.96
N ILE A 371 -36.12 7.86 2.82
CA ILE A 371 -35.76 8.33 1.47
C ILE A 371 -36.63 9.55 1.12
N CYS A 372 -36.13 10.74 1.45
CA CYS A 372 -36.46 12.01 0.81
C CYS A 372 -37.95 12.46 0.87
N SER A 373 -38.65 12.33 2.00
CA SER A 373 -39.83 13.16 2.27
C SER A 373 -39.84 13.70 3.70
N THR A 374 -39.49 14.99 3.80
CA THR A 374 -39.43 15.81 5.02
C THR A 374 -38.42 15.40 6.08
N ASN A 375 -37.36 16.21 6.15
CA ASN A 375 -36.33 16.27 7.19
C ASN A 375 -35.48 14.99 7.32
N TYR A 376 -34.60 14.73 6.35
CA TYR A 376 -33.40 13.95 6.66
C TYR A 376 -32.25 14.87 7.04
N PRO A 377 -31.43 14.45 8.01
CA PRO A 377 -30.18 15.15 8.21
C PRO A 377 -28.79 14.50 8.23
N ALA A 378 -27.83 15.31 7.80
CA ALA A 378 -26.62 15.58 8.57
C ALA A 378 -26.95 16.24 9.94
N ARG A 379 -27.54 15.51 10.89
CA ARG A 379 -28.19 16.02 12.15
C ARG A 379 -29.33 17.08 12.06
N ASN A 380 -29.31 18.08 11.15
CA ASN A 380 -30.44 18.52 10.29
C ASN A 380 -29.90 18.97 8.91
N HIS A 381 -30.30 18.40 7.73
CA HIS A 381 -29.97 19.00 6.41
C HIS A 381 -30.78 20.32 6.25
N LEU A 382 -30.96 21.03 7.36
CA LEU A 382 -31.64 22.28 7.53
C LEU A 382 -30.54 23.33 7.67
N GLY A 383 -30.74 24.45 6.97
CA GLY A 383 -29.82 25.58 7.05
C GLY A 383 -28.64 25.52 6.09
N HIS A 384 -28.55 24.54 5.17
CA HIS A 384 -27.63 24.58 4.04
C HIS A 384 -28.32 24.21 2.72
N THR A 385 -27.63 24.46 1.61
CA THR A 385 -28.09 24.14 0.26
C THR A 385 -27.20 23.06 -0.31
N HIS A 386 -27.78 21.98 -0.83
CA HIS A 386 -27.01 20.95 -1.53
C HIS A 386 -26.55 21.47 -2.89
N THR A 387 -25.30 21.17 -3.21
CA THR A 387 -24.68 21.42 -4.49
C THR A 387 -24.50 20.12 -5.27
N ALA A 388 -23.93 20.21 -6.46
CA ALA A 388 -23.67 19.04 -7.30
C ALA A 388 -22.73 18.00 -6.64
N ILE A 389 -21.92 18.42 -5.66
CA ILE A 389 -20.92 17.60 -4.97
C ILE A 389 -21.20 17.37 -3.48
N SER A 390 -22.28 17.93 -2.93
CA SER A 390 -22.59 17.82 -1.49
C SER A 390 -22.58 16.36 -1.04
N HIS A 391 -21.76 16.07 -0.03
CA HIS A 391 -21.66 14.81 0.71
C HIS A 391 -21.15 13.60 -0.09
N LYS A 392 -21.12 13.69 -1.42
CA LYS A 392 -20.58 12.67 -2.34
C LYS A 392 -19.08 12.44 -2.15
N LEU A 393 -18.52 11.46 -2.86
CA LEU A 393 -17.08 11.28 -2.99
C LEU A 393 -16.48 12.48 -3.73
N GLN A 394 -15.88 13.40 -2.99
CA GLN A 394 -15.29 14.63 -3.54
C GLN A 394 -13.85 14.38 -3.95
N VAL A 395 -13.51 14.69 -5.20
CA VAL A 395 -12.14 14.61 -5.75
C VAL A 395 -11.85 15.87 -6.56
N ARG A 396 -10.63 16.42 -6.42
CA ARG A 396 -10.22 17.57 -7.21
C ARG A 396 -9.92 17.15 -8.65
N ASP A 397 -10.28 17.98 -9.60
CA ASP A 397 -10.01 17.73 -11.01
C ASP A 397 -8.51 17.56 -11.28
N ALA A 398 -7.68 18.35 -10.61
CA ALA A 398 -6.24 18.32 -10.77
C ALA A 398 -5.64 16.92 -10.47
N ASP A 399 -6.31 16.12 -9.64
CA ASP A 399 -5.86 14.76 -9.33
C ASP A 399 -6.28 13.72 -10.40
N LEU A 400 -7.25 14.06 -11.24
CA LEU A 400 -7.82 13.19 -12.28
C LEU A 400 -7.41 13.62 -13.70
N MET A 401 -6.95 14.84 -13.91
CA MET A 401 -6.62 15.32 -15.25
C MET A 401 -5.41 14.54 -15.81
N PRO A 402 -5.53 13.87 -16.98
CA PRO A 402 -4.44 13.09 -17.56
C PRO A 402 -3.12 13.88 -17.73
N PRO A 403 -3.11 15.17 -18.14
CA PRO A 403 -1.87 15.94 -18.22
C PRO A 403 -1.16 16.18 -16.87
N LEU A 404 -1.85 16.00 -15.75
CA LEU A 404 -1.34 16.25 -14.39
C LEU A 404 -1.10 14.95 -13.60
N SER A 405 -1.64 13.83 -14.08
CA SER A 405 -1.61 12.52 -13.45
C SER A 405 -1.24 11.43 -14.46
N ASP A 406 -0.32 11.72 -15.38
CA ASP A 406 0.11 10.76 -16.39
C ASP A 406 0.73 9.50 -15.74
N GLY A 407 0.38 8.32 -16.26
CA GLY A 407 0.77 7.02 -15.68
C GLY A 407 0.20 6.72 -14.28
N ALA A 408 -0.74 7.52 -13.77
CA ALA A 408 -1.34 7.27 -12.47
C ALA A 408 -2.32 6.08 -12.51
N ARG A 409 -2.35 5.32 -11.43
CA ARG A 409 -3.30 4.22 -11.18
C ARG A 409 -4.29 4.66 -10.11
N TYR A 410 -5.56 4.31 -10.26
CA TYR A 410 -6.62 4.72 -9.34
C TYR A 410 -7.27 3.52 -8.67
N PHE A 411 -7.58 3.66 -7.38
CA PHE A 411 -8.17 2.57 -6.58
C PHE A 411 -9.42 3.08 -5.87
N SER A 412 -10.54 2.42 -6.13
CA SER A 412 -11.80 2.69 -5.43
C SER A 412 -11.92 1.75 -4.25
N GLU A 413 -12.24 2.27 -3.07
CA GLU A 413 -12.37 1.51 -1.84
C GLU A 413 -13.74 1.76 -1.21
N ALA A 414 -14.35 0.70 -0.69
CA ALA A 414 -15.53 0.81 0.15
C ALA A 414 -15.37 -0.04 1.41
N GLN A 415 -16.05 0.38 2.47
CA GLN A 415 -16.09 -0.32 3.75
C GLN A 415 -17.50 -0.29 4.33
N TYR A 416 -17.94 -1.41 4.89
CA TYR A 416 -19.20 -1.49 5.64
C TYR A 416 -18.89 -1.50 7.15
N ILE A 417 -19.26 -0.43 7.86
CA ILE A 417 -19.22 -0.43 9.33
C ILE A 417 -20.55 -0.95 9.85
N VAL A 418 -20.53 -2.06 10.58
CA VAL A 418 -21.76 -2.77 10.99
C VAL A 418 -21.88 -2.81 12.52
N PRO A 419 -22.85 -2.08 13.12
CA PRO A 419 -23.02 -2.07 14.57
C PRO A 419 -23.29 -3.46 15.18
N HIS A 420 -23.93 -4.35 14.41
CA HIS A 420 -24.30 -5.68 14.89
C HIS A 420 -23.07 -6.58 15.14
N GLU A 421 -22.02 -6.47 14.32
CA GLU A 421 -20.76 -7.22 14.50
C GLU A 421 -20.06 -6.87 15.80
N TYR A 422 -20.05 -5.58 16.17
CA TYR A 422 -19.48 -5.14 17.44
C TYR A 422 -20.31 -5.62 18.64
N ARG A 423 -21.64 -5.58 18.55
CA ARG A 423 -22.50 -6.09 19.64
C ARG A 423 -22.29 -7.58 19.85
N GLU A 424 -22.09 -8.33 18.77
CA GLU A 424 -21.88 -9.77 18.87
C GLU A 424 -20.48 -10.15 19.36
N ARG A 425 -19.48 -9.29 19.15
CA ARG A 425 -18.22 -9.36 19.89
C ARG A 425 -18.43 -9.28 21.39
N ALA A 426 -19.25 -8.34 21.86
CA ALA A 426 -19.51 -8.21 23.30
C ALA A 426 -20.21 -9.44 23.90
N ALA A 427 -21.00 -10.17 23.08
CA ALA A 427 -21.71 -11.37 23.50
C ALA A 427 -20.88 -12.67 23.38
N SER A 428 -20.09 -12.82 22.31
CA SER A 428 -19.42 -14.09 21.95
C SER A 428 -17.90 -14.08 22.10
N GLY A 429 -17.27 -12.91 22.24
CA GLY A 429 -15.80 -12.75 22.25
C GLY A 429 -15.15 -12.80 20.86
N SER A 430 -15.90 -13.13 19.80
CA SER A 430 -15.44 -13.16 18.40
C SER A 430 -15.91 -11.91 17.65
N ALA A 431 -15.05 -11.31 16.81
CA ALA A 431 -15.37 -10.07 16.12
C ALA A 431 -14.91 -10.10 14.67
N ASN A 432 -15.83 -9.85 13.73
CA ASN A 432 -15.55 -9.81 12.29
C ASN A 432 -15.42 -8.35 11.83
N LEU A 433 -14.61 -7.55 12.54
CA LEU A 433 -14.56 -6.09 12.38
C LEU A 433 -13.50 -5.61 11.38
N PHE A 434 -12.74 -6.53 10.77
CA PHE A 434 -11.50 -6.22 10.05
C PHE A 434 -11.41 -6.79 8.63
N ASN A 435 -12.45 -7.47 8.15
CA ASN A 435 -12.62 -7.98 6.78
C ASN A 435 -13.69 -7.21 5.98
N ASN A 436 -14.21 -6.11 6.55
CA ASN A 436 -15.32 -5.35 5.99
C ASN A 436 -14.90 -4.24 5.01
N VAL A 437 -13.66 -4.22 4.52
CA VAL A 437 -13.14 -3.26 3.54
C VAL A 437 -12.62 -3.99 2.31
N SER A 438 -12.87 -3.44 1.12
CA SER A 438 -12.37 -3.99 -0.14
C SER A 438 -12.02 -2.87 -1.11
N TYR A 439 -11.18 -3.16 -2.11
CA TYR A 439 -10.88 -2.20 -3.19
C TYR A 439 -10.95 -2.81 -4.59
N THR A 440 -11.00 -1.96 -5.60
CA THR A 440 -10.81 -2.33 -7.01
C THR A 440 -9.91 -1.31 -7.71
N GLU A 441 -9.19 -1.74 -8.74
CA GLU A 441 -8.39 -0.85 -9.57
C GLU A 441 -9.20 -0.37 -10.78
N ALA A 442 -9.15 0.93 -11.05
CA ALA A 442 -9.85 1.57 -12.15
C ALA A 442 -8.90 2.40 -13.02
N GLU A 443 -9.09 2.32 -14.33
CA GLU A 443 -8.48 3.19 -15.32
C GLU A 443 -9.32 4.46 -15.44
N ASN A 444 -8.71 5.61 -15.16
CA ASN A 444 -9.30 6.90 -15.48
C ASN A 444 -9.11 7.17 -16.97
N GLN A 445 -10.21 7.16 -17.73
CA GLN A 445 -10.20 7.39 -19.18
C GLN A 445 -10.19 8.90 -19.53
N GLY A 446 -10.07 9.75 -18.51
CA GLY A 446 -10.11 11.20 -18.62
C GLY A 446 -11.54 11.73 -18.76
N PRO A 447 -11.68 13.07 -18.90
CA PRO A 447 -12.97 13.66 -19.23
C PRO A 447 -13.32 13.33 -20.69
N GLY A 448 -14.44 12.63 -20.92
CA GLY A 448 -14.84 12.18 -22.26
C GLY A 448 -16.26 11.60 -22.35
N GLY A 449 -17.02 12.02 -23.37
CA GLY A 449 -18.43 11.66 -23.62
C GLY A 449 -19.13 12.68 -24.51
N VAL A 450 -20.44 12.54 -24.78
CA VAL A 450 -21.23 13.45 -25.65
C VAL A 450 -21.19 14.92 -25.18
N THR A 451 -20.84 15.17 -23.92
CA THR A 451 -20.75 16.51 -23.29
C THR A 451 -19.34 16.97 -22.94
N GLY A 452 -18.27 16.19 -23.17
CA GLY A 452 -16.86 16.61 -23.00
C GLY A 452 -16.32 16.81 -21.58
N ASP A 453 -17.18 16.97 -20.56
CA ASP A 453 -16.78 17.44 -19.21
C ASP A 453 -16.96 16.41 -18.07
N VAL A 454 -17.11 15.12 -18.38
CA VAL A 454 -17.37 14.04 -17.41
C VAL A 454 -16.23 13.03 -17.39
N PHE A 455 -15.63 12.80 -16.21
CA PHE A 455 -14.64 11.74 -16.03
C PHE A 455 -15.32 10.37 -16.09
N SER A 456 -14.77 9.47 -16.90
CA SER A 456 -15.18 8.07 -16.96
C SER A 456 -14.08 7.15 -16.46
N PHE A 457 -14.49 6.06 -15.82
CA PHE A 457 -13.59 5.07 -15.25
C PHE A 457 -13.99 3.67 -15.75
N ALA A 458 -13.00 2.87 -16.12
CA ALA A 458 -13.19 1.47 -16.44
C ALA A 458 -12.51 0.59 -15.39
N LEU A 459 -13.17 -0.47 -14.94
CA LEU A 459 -12.54 -1.43 -14.03
C LEU A 459 -11.43 -2.20 -14.74
N LEU A 460 -10.28 -2.30 -14.09
CA LEU A 460 -9.12 -3.06 -14.58
C LEU A 460 -9.04 -4.46 -13.96
N SER A 461 -9.60 -4.63 -12.76
CA SER A 461 -9.61 -5.90 -12.04
C SER A 461 -10.96 -6.15 -11.37
N GLY A 462 -11.17 -7.40 -10.91
CA GLY A 462 -12.22 -7.70 -9.94
C GLY A 462 -11.94 -7.05 -8.59
N THR A 463 -12.91 -7.12 -7.68
CA THR A 463 -12.73 -6.63 -6.30
C THR A 463 -11.69 -7.47 -5.56
N HIS A 464 -10.71 -6.80 -4.95
CA HIS A 464 -9.81 -7.36 -3.96
C HIS A 464 -10.56 -7.37 -2.62
N LEU A 465 -11.07 -8.56 -2.27
CA LEU A 465 -11.94 -8.77 -1.12
C LEU A 465 -11.15 -8.67 0.19
N GLU A 466 -11.74 -8.04 1.20
CA GLU A 466 -11.24 -7.98 2.58
C GLU A 466 -9.88 -7.26 2.73
N GLU A 467 -9.48 -6.52 1.69
CA GLU A 467 -8.24 -5.77 1.61
C GLU A 467 -8.52 -4.26 1.50
N PRO A 468 -7.90 -3.40 2.32
CA PRO A 468 -7.92 -1.96 2.09
C PRO A 468 -7.01 -1.57 0.91
N ALA A 469 -7.30 -0.44 0.26
CA ALA A 469 -6.59 0.00 -0.94
C ALA A 469 -5.08 0.23 -0.72
N ILE A 470 -4.65 0.52 0.51
CA ILE A 470 -3.21 0.62 0.84
C ILE A 470 -2.42 -0.66 0.51
N ASN A 471 -3.08 -1.82 0.42
CA ASN A 471 -2.47 -3.08 0.00
C ASN A 471 -2.08 -3.10 -1.48
N ALA A 472 -2.66 -2.21 -2.31
CA ALA A 472 -2.26 -2.06 -3.70
C ALA A 472 -0.87 -1.41 -3.87
N TRP A 473 -0.30 -0.84 -2.80
CA TRP A 473 1.04 -0.26 -2.80
C TRP A 473 2.12 -1.34 -2.78
N ALA A 474 2.33 -1.96 -3.94
CA ALA A 474 3.31 -3.01 -4.14
C ALA A 474 4.73 -2.53 -3.74
N GLY A 475 5.42 -3.34 -2.93
CA GLY A 475 6.78 -3.06 -2.47
C GLY A 475 6.87 -2.25 -1.17
N ALA A 476 5.75 -1.72 -0.65
CA ALA A 476 5.72 -1.09 0.66
C ALA A 476 5.72 -2.16 1.77
N THR A 477 6.52 -1.96 2.81
CA THR A 477 6.44 -2.72 4.05
C THR A 477 5.29 -2.18 4.90
N GLN A 478 4.46 -3.04 5.47
CA GLN A 478 3.32 -2.64 6.29
C GLN A 478 3.42 -3.17 7.72
N THR A 479 3.00 -2.35 8.67
CA THR A 479 2.88 -2.72 10.09
C THR A 479 1.50 -2.29 10.60
N VAL A 480 0.82 -3.20 11.30
CA VAL A 480 -0.50 -2.92 11.90
C VAL A 480 -0.31 -2.14 13.19
N VAL A 481 -1.06 -1.06 13.35
CA VAL A 481 -1.19 -0.27 14.56
C VAL A 481 -2.53 -0.64 15.20
N GLU A 482 -2.50 -1.40 16.28
CA GLU A 482 -3.72 -1.86 16.96
C GLU A 482 -3.50 -1.84 18.48
N PRO A 483 -4.46 -1.32 19.28
CA PRO A 483 -4.45 -1.47 20.73
C PRO A 483 -4.59 -2.95 21.16
N ALA A 484 -4.65 -3.19 22.48
CA ALA A 484 -4.97 -4.52 22.98
C ALA A 484 -6.31 -5.02 22.41
N ALA A 485 -6.40 -6.32 22.15
CA ALA A 485 -7.52 -6.93 21.45
C ALA A 485 -8.87 -6.50 22.05
N GLY A 486 -9.67 -5.80 21.24
CA GLY A 486 -11.00 -5.36 21.64
C GLY A 486 -11.16 -4.00 22.28
N GLU A 487 -10.06 -3.31 22.55
CA GLU A 487 -10.09 -1.97 23.11
C GLU A 487 -10.49 -0.92 22.08
N ASP A 488 -10.12 -1.12 20.81
CA ASP A 488 -10.40 -0.21 19.70
C ASP A 488 -10.19 -0.93 18.35
N GLY A 489 -10.38 -0.21 17.25
CA GLY A 489 -10.05 -0.67 15.91
C GLY A 489 -8.55 -0.60 15.59
N ARG A 490 -8.22 -0.68 14.30
CA ARG A 490 -6.83 -0.72 13.82
C ARG A 490 -6.52 0.34 12.77
N ALA A 491 -5.24 0.60 12.61
CA ALA A 491 -4.64 1.36 11.52
C ALA A 491 -3.47 0.58 10.92
N ILE A 492 -2.96 1.02 9.77
CA ILE A 492 -1.85 0.40 9.04
C ILE A 492 -0.85 1.51 8.71
N LEU A 493 0.41 1.30 9.08
CA LEU A 493 1.54 2.10 8.62
C LEU A 493 2.22 1.36 7.47
N ALA A 494 2.21 1.95 6.28
CA ALA A 494 2.98 1.51 5.13
C ALA A 494 4.21 2.40 4.93
N CYS A 495 5.30 1.83 4.45
CA CYS A 495 6.53 2.54 4.12
C CYS A 495 7.17 1.98 2.85
N ALA A 496 7.58 2.86 1.94
CA ALA A 496 8.48 2.53 0.85
C ALA A 496 9.67 3.48 0.84
N VAL A 497 10.86 2.94 0.57
CA VAL A 497 12.09 3.72 0.48
C VAL A 497 12.72 3.54 -0.88
N THR A 498 13.03 4.63 -1.57
CA THR A 498 13.58 4.64 -2.92
C THR A 498 14.92 5.38 -2.92
N GLU A 499 15.97 4.81 -3.52
CA GLU A 499 17.21 5.55 -3.78
C GLU A 499 16.98 6.49 -4.97
N ILE A 500 17.11 7.80 -4.75
CA ILE A 500 16.83 8.85 -5.75
C ILE A 500 18.10 9.54 -6.27
N GLY A 501 19.25 9.17 -5.72
CA GLY A 501 20.55 9.68 -6.14
C GLY A 501 21.67 9.07 -5.32
N ALA A 502 22.92 9.40 -5.66
CA ALA A 502 24.08 8.94 -4.91
C ALA A 502 24.01 9.44 -3.46
N ASN A 503 23.89 8.51 -2.52
CA ASN A 503 23.70 8.78 -1.10
C ASN A 503 22.44 9.60 -0.77
N MET A 504 21.35 9.44 -1.54
CA MET A 504 20.09 10.15 -1.30
C MET A 504 18.91 9.18 -1.42
N TRP A 505 18.09 9.12 -0.38
CA TRP A 505 16.93 8.22 -0.30
C TRP A 505 15.66 9.01 -0.01
N HIS A 506 14.61 8.68 -0.74
CA HIS A 506 13.26 9.15 -0.50
C HIS A 506 12.52 8.17 0.38
N TYR A 507 11.99 8.66 1.50
CA TYR A 507 11.15 7.91 2.42
C TYR A 507 9.70 8.38 2.24
N GLU A 508 8.81 7.47 1.83
CA GLU A 508 7.37 7.71 1.74
C GLU A 508 6.65 6.81 2.74
N TYR A 509 5.81 7.40 3.58
CA TYR A 509 5.00 6.71 4.59
C TYR A 509 3.53 6.98 4.33
N GLY A 510 2.68 5.97 4.53
CA GLY A 510 1.22 6.10 4.51
C GLY A 510 0.63 5.56 5.81
N VAL A 511 -0.10 6.38 6.55
CA VAL A 511 -0.83 5.98 7.76
C VAL A 511 -2.31 5.91 7.40
N TYR A 512 -2.82 4.68 7.25
CA TYR A 512 -4.23 4.41 6.99
C TYR A 512 -4.95 4.02 8.27
N ASN A 513 -5.94 4.80 8.69
CA ASN A 513 -6.82 4.43 9.80
C ASN A 513 -8.05 3.71 9.24
N MET A 514 -8.19 2.41 9.52
CA MET A 514 -9.33 1.61 9.07
C MET A 514 -10.56 1.89 9.93
N ASN A 515 -10.45 1.67 11.24
CA ASN A 515 -11.56 1.83 12.19
C ASN A 515 -11.10 2.17 13.62
N LEU A 516 -9.87 2.69 13.78
CA LEU A 516 -9.32 3.13 15.06
C LEU A 516 -10.00 4.43 15.51
N ASP A 517 -10.91 4.35 16.48
CA ASP A 517 -11.72 5.49 16.96
C ASP A 517 -10.86 6.56 17.63
N ARG A 518 -9.83 6.15 18.40
CA ARG A 518 -8.91 7.10 19.04
C ARG A 518 -8.14 7.98 18.05
N ALA A 519 -8.09 7.63 16.76
CA ALA A 519 -7.40 8.35 15.71
C ALA A 519 -5.90 8.61 15.99
N ILE A 520 -5.19 9.22 15.05
CA ILE A 520 -3.74 9.50 15.15
C ILE A 520 -3.50 11.00 14.97
N GLY A 521 -2.75 11.60 15.90
CA GLY A 521 -2.50 13.04 15.96
C GLY A 521 -1.04 13.45 15.77
N ALA A 522 -0.10 12.49 15.85
CA ALA A 522 1.30 12.73 15.53
C ALA A 522 1.96 11.48 14.92
N PHE A 523 3.00 11.71 14.13
CA PHE A 523 3.88 10.68 13.58
C PHE A 523 5.33 11.15 13.66
N ARG A 524 6.22 10.32 14.22
CA ARG A 524 7.65 10.65 14.41
C ARG A 524 8.55 9.55 13.88
N ILE A 525 9.61 9.93 13.18
CA ILE A 525 10.70 9.03 12.74
C ILE A 525 12.02 9.51 13.37
N PRO A 526 12.84 8.61 13.95
CA PRO A 526 14.13 9.02 14.48
C PRO A 526 15.06 9.44 13.35
N ILE A 527 15.73 10.57 13.53
CA ILE A 527 16.75 11.12 12.63
C ILE A 527 18.10 11.06 13.36
N PRO A 528 18.98 10.11 12.99
CA PRO A 528 20.29 10.01 13.60
C PRO A 528 21.14 11.28 13.41
N PRO A 529 22.16 11.49 14.26
CA PRO A 529 23.11 12.58 14.06
C PRO A 529 23.73 12.56 12.65
N ALA A 530 24.00 13.75 12.10
CA ALA A 530 24.56 13.98 10.76
C ALA A 530 23.70 13.52 9.56
N VAL A 531 22.49 13.00 9.80
CA VAL A 531 21.49 12.84 8.74
C VAL A 531 20.88 14.20 8.41
N THR A 532 21.00 14.63 7.16
CA THR A 532 20.33 15.82 6.63
C THR A 532 19.00 15.43 6.00
N VAL A 533 17.95 16.13 6.41
CA VAL A 533 16.58 15.94 5.90
C VAL A 533 16.21 17.08 4.96
N SER A 534 15.59 16.77 3.83
CA SER A 534 15.07 17.73 2.86
C SER A 534 13.74 17.26 2.25
N ASN A 535 13.11 18.08 1.41
CA ASN A 535 11.88 17.73 0.68
C ASN A 535 10.76 17.17 1.58
N VAL A 536 10.61 17.76 2.76
CA VAL A 536 9.62 17.34 3.73
C VAL A 536 8.23 17.66 3.20
N GLY A 537 7.37 16.65 3.15
CA GLY A 537 6.04 16.75 2.57
C GLY A 537 4.97 16.05 3.41
N PHE A 538 3.74 16.50 3.20
CA PHE A 538 2.54 16.00 3.84
C PHE A 538 1.39 15.98 2.81
N HIS A 539 0.54 14.97 2.89
CA HIS A 539 -0.71 14.91 2.14
C HIS A 539 -1.82 14.25 2.96
N ALA A 540 -3.02 14.82 2.88
CA ALA A 540 -4.24 14.27 3.45
C ALA A 540 -5.43 14.50 2.51
N PRO A 541 -6.42 13.59 2.48
CA PRO A 541 -7.67 13.83 1.77
C PRO A 541 -8.39 15.04 2.36
N ARG A 542 -9.01 15.86 1.51
CA ARG A 542 -9.77 17.02 1.97
C ARG A 542 -11.04 16.57 2.71
N ASN A 543 -11.25 17.06 3.92
CA ASN A 543 -12.54 17.00 4.60
C ASN A 543 -13.54 17.94 3.91
N HIS A 544 -14.82 17.59 3.93
CA HIS A 544 -15.88 18.40 3.35
C HIS A 544 -15.93 19.79 4.02
N ASP A 545 -16.34 20.80 3.26
CA ASP A 545 -16.47 22.15 3.79
C ASP A 545 -17.49 22.20 4.95
N ALA A 546 -17.25 23.11 5.89
CA ALA A 546 -18.07 23.21 7.09
C ALA A 546 -19.52 23.57 6.75
N GLU A 547 -20.46 22.80 7.29
CA GLU A 547 -21.90 23.02 7.11
C GLU A 547 -22.59 23.25 8.46
N PRO A 548 -23.62 24.12 8.50
CA PRO A 548 -24.49 24.23 9.68
C PRO A 548 -25.03 22.86 10.10
N ASN A 549 -24.93 22.57 11.40
CA ASN A 549 -25.43 21.34 12.04
C ASN A 549 -24.70 20.03 11.67
N ALA A 550 -23.58 20.11 10.94
CA ALA A 550 -22.66 19.00 10.73
C ALA A 550 -21.27 19.33 11.28
N GLU A 551 -20.73 18.46 12.13
CA GLU A 551 -19.33 18.59 12.55
C GLU A 551 -18.43 18.12 11.42
N THR A 552 -17.57 18.99 10.91
CA THR A 552 -16.57 18.65 9.90
C THR A 552 -15.18 18.82 10.49
N TRP A 553 -14.28 17.88 10.20
CA TRP A 553 -12.89 17.99 10.64
C TRP A 553 -12.16 19.08 9.83
N SER A 554 -11.16 19.69 10.46
CA SER A 554 -10.31 20.71 9.85
C SER A 554 -9.54 20.15 8.65
N ASN A 555 -9.15 21.03 7.74
CA ASN A 555 -8.24 20.74 6.63
C ASN A 555 -6.85 21.36 6.84
N ASP A 556 -6.57 21.87 8.05
CA ASP A 556 -5.26 22.47 8.36
C ASP A 556 -4.15 21.42 8.16
N PRO A 557 -3.05 21.77 7.45
CA PRO A 557 -1.96 20.84 7.21
C PRO A 557 -1.25 20.47 8.52
N TRP A 558 -0.56 19.33 8.53
CA TRP A 558 0.34 19.00 9.65
C TRP A 558 1.65 19.75 9.49
N ASP A 559 2.09 20.38 10.57
CA ASP A 559 3.40 21.01 10.61
C ASP A 559 4.47 19.95 10.81
N ALA A 560 5.58 20.09 10.08
CA ALA A 560 6.73 19.22 10.20
C ALA A 560 7.89 19.93 10.93
N THR A 561 8.45 19.29 11.94
CA THR A 561 9.63 19.77 12.68
C THR A 561 10.74 18.74 12.64
N VAL A 562 11.99 19.19 12.50
CA VAL A 562 13.18 18.33 12.58
C VAL A 562 14.05 18.84 13.72
N GLU A 563 13.88 18.25 14.90
CA GLU A 563 14.57 18.66 16.12
C GLU A 563 14.73 17.48 17.08
N ASN A 564 15.65 17.62 18.04
CA ASN A 564 15.85 16.63 19.12
C ASN A 564 16.09 15.19 18.65
N GLY A 565 16.61 14.99 17.43
CA GLY A 565 16.85 13.66 16.86
C GLY A 565 15.62 13.00 16.24
N TRP A 566 14.58 13.78 15.91
CA TRP A 566 13.35 13.29 15.28
C TRP A 566 12.94 14.21 14.13
N ILE A 567 12.28 13.64 13.13
CA ILE A 567 11.32 14.35 12.30
C ILE A 567 9.93 14.02 12.81
N GLU A 568 9.11 15.04 13.03
CA GLU A 568 7.78 14.93 13.59
C GLU A 568 6.78 15.69 12.72
N TRP A 569 5.65 15.06 12.41
CA TRP A 569 4.46 15.76 11.92
C TRP A 569 3.37 15.71 12.98
N THR A 570 2.74 16.86 13.25
CA THR A 570 1.66 16.97 14.24
C THR A 570 0.49 17.80 13.75
N THR A 571 -0.68 17.53 14.32
CA THR A 571 -1.83 18.43 14.31
C THR A 571 -2.08 19.00 15.71
N ASP A 572 -3.03 19.93 15.83
CA ASP A 572 -3.48 20.43 17.13
C ASP A 572 -3.86 19.27 18.06
N VAL A 573 -3.63 19.40 19.37
CA VAL A 573 -4.06 18.39 20.34
C VAL A 573 -5.59 18.39 20.52
N PHE A 574 -6.16 17.21 20.79
CA PHE A 574 -7.61 17.02 20.94
C PHE A 574 -8.25 17.93 22.00
N ALA A 575 -7.53 18.20 23.10
CA ALA A 575 -8.01 19.07 24.18
C ALA A 575 -8.24 20.53 23.74
N THR A 576 -7.53 20.99 22.72
CA THR A 576 -7.63 22.36 22.17
C THR A 576 -8.57 22.38 20.98
N ASN A 577 -8.45 21.40 20.07
CA ASN A 577 -9.21 21.34 18.83
C ASN A 577 -9.71 19.90 18.59
N PRO A 578 -10.91 19.52 19.08
CA PRO A 578 -11.48 18.20 18.85
C PRO A 578 -11.72 17.86 17.38
N LEU A 579 -11.82 18.90 16.54
CA LEU A 579 -12.02 18.83 15.09
C LEU A 579 -10.69 18.92 14.32
N ALA A 580 -9.53 18.86 14.98
CA ALA A 580 -8.24 18.88 14.31
C ALA A 580 -8.14 17.80 13.22
N ASN A 581 -7.25 18.05 12.27
CA ASN A 581 -7.03 17.22 11.08
C ASN A 581 -6.27 15.93 11.43
N ALA A 582 -6.69 15.20 12.46
CA ALA A 582 -6.10 13.92 12.83
C ALA A 582 -6.38 12.84 11.76
N VAL A 583 -5.57 11.78 11.68
CA VAL A 583 -5.86 10.64 10.80
C VAL A 583 -7.09 9.89 11.33
N ARG A 584 -8.26 10.18 10.73
CA ARG A 584 -9.56 9.60 11.12
C ARG A 584 -9.86 8.32 10.34
N PHE A 585 -10.84 7.56 10.80
CA PHE A 585 -11.19 6.29 10.14
C PHE A 585 -11.57 6.46 8.67
N GLY A 586 -11.30 5.41 7.90
CA GLY A 586 -11.42 5.40 6.45
C GLY A 586 -10.57 6.47 5.77
N THR A 587 -9.49 6.95 6.39
CA THR A 587 -8.57 7.91 5.77
C THR A 587 -7.10 7.49 5.82
N LEU A 588 -6.33 7.88 4.79
CA LEU A 588 -4.88 7.66 4.65
C LEU A 588 -4.16 8.99 4.50
N TYR A 589 -3.16 9.21 5.36
CA TYR A 589 -2.31 10.40 5.35
C TYR A 589 -0.91 9.99 4.94
N SER A 590 -0.28 10.77 4.05
CA SER A 590 1.05 10.49 3.53
C SER A 590 2.07 11.47 4.08
N PHE A 591 3.22 10.94 4.54
CA PHE A 591 4.34 11.70 5.10
C PHE A 591 5.60 11.33 4.35
N ARG A 592 6.44 12.32 4.04
CA ARG A 592 7.60 12.08 3.19
C ARG A 592 8.75 13.02 3.46
N PHE A 593 9.95 12.55 3.19
CA PHE A 593 11.16 13.35 3.19
C PHE A 593 12.29 12.63 2.44
N ASP A 594 13.30 13.39 2.06
CA ASP A 594 14.56 12.86 1.54
C ASP A 594 15.62 12.92 2.64
N ALA A 595 16.44 11.88 2.76
CA ALA A 595 17.55 11.84 3.70
C ALA A 595 18.82 11.25 3.09
N ASN A 596 19.98 11.75 3.55
CA ASN A 596 21.31 11.35 3.05
C ASN A 596 21.84 10.06 3.67
N ALA A 597 20.94 9.19 4.12
CA ALA A 597 21.28 7.92 4.72
C ALA A 597 20.34 6.80 4.24
N PRO A 598 20.88 5.58 4.02
CA PRO A 598 20.11 4.43 3.56
C PRO A 598 19.13 3.96 4.63
N PRO A 599 18.11 3.17 4.26
CA PRO A 599 17.13 2.70 5.23
C PRO A 599 17.67 1.56 6.10
N ILE A 600 17.36 1.62 7.40
CA ILE A 600 17.41 0.50 8.36
C ILE A 600 16.08 0.37 9.08
N ASP A 601 15.89 -0.71 9.83
CA ASP A 601 14.73 -0.84 10.72
C ASP A 601 14.94 0.06 11.95
N VAL A 602 13.96 0.91 12.24
CA VAL A 602 13.95 1.85 13.37
C VAL A 602 12.64 1.74 14.15
N GLN A 603 12.62 2.31 15.35
CA GLN A 603 11.40 2.48 16.14
C GLN A 603 10.89 3.91 15.95
N ALA A 604 9.84 4.05 15.15
CA ALA A 604 9.06 5.27 15.00
C ALA A 604 8.02 5.38 16.12
N GLU A 605 7.36 6.53 16.23
CA GLU A 605 6.26 6.74 17.17
C GLU A 605 5.00 7.24 16.46
N ILE A 606 3.86 6.70 16.86
CA ILE A 606 2.52 7.22 16.52
C ILE A 606 1.85 7.65 17.81
N ASP A 607 1.39 8.90 17.87
CA ASP A 607 0.62 9.40 19.01
C ASP A 607 -0.88 9.35 18.70
N THR A 608 -1.64 8.65 19.54
CA THR A 608 -3.10 8.59 19.40
C THR A 608 -3.76 9.91 19.80
N PHE A 609 -4.82 10.29 19.08
CA PHE A 609 -5.35 11.66 19.11
C PHE A 609 -6.35 11.92 20.25
N LYS A 610 -7.44 11.14 20.35
CA LYS A 610 -8.48 11.32 21.38
C LYS A 610 -7.99 10.94 22.78
N ILE A 611 -7.03 10.01 22.84
CA ILE A 611 -6.36 9.57 24.06
C ILE A 611 -4.88 9.74 23.79
N ALA A 612 -4.24 10.75 24.39
CA ALA A 612 -2.82 11.00 24.16
C ALA A 612 -1.99 9.80 24.66
N SER A 613 -1.37 9.07 23.73
CA SER A 613 -0.49 7.94 24.03
C SER A 613 0.46 7.72 22.86
N ALA A 614 1.77 7.73 23.15
CA ALA A 614 2.79 7.35 22.18
C ALA A 614 2.86 5.84 22.05
N VAL A 615 2.81 5.34 20.82
CA VAL A 615 2.91 3.92 20.49
C VAL A 615 4.16 3.72 19.63
N PRO A 616 5.17 2.98 20.12
CA PRO A 616 6.34 2.65 19.31
C PRO A 616 5.94 1.68 18.19
N ILE A 617 6.45 1.91 16.98
CA ILE A 617 6.19 1.09 15.82
C ILE A 617 7.45 0.86 14.99
N ALA A 618 7.67 -0.40 14.60
CA ALA A 618 8.78 -0.76 13.72
C ALA A 618 8.49 -0.27 12.29
N VAL A 619 9.47 0.43 11.69
CA VAL A 619 9.38 0.90 10.30
C VAL A 619 10.79 1.08 9.73
N ARG A 620 10.91 1.33 8.43
CA ARG A 620 12.17 1.72 7.79
C ARG A 620 12.42 3.22 8.02
N GLY A 621 13.62 3.58 8.46
CA GLY A 621 14.05 4.97 8.64
C GLY A 621 15.55 5.14 8.37
N PRO A 622 16.08 6.37 8.43
CA PRO A 622 17.47 6.64 8.08
C PRO A 622 18.47 5.92 8.99
N ALA A 623 19.47 5.29 8.38
CA ALA A 623 20.59 4.69 9.09
C ALA A 623 21.41 5.76 9.82
N PRO A 624 21.98 5.45 10.99
CA PRO A 624 23.03 6.26 11.57
C PRO A 624 24.18 6.40 10.58
N VAL A 625 24.60 7.62 10.32
CA VAL A 625 25.89 7.86 9.67
C VAL A 625 26.95 7.59 10.73
N LEU A 626 27.58 6.42 10.65
CA LEU A 626 28.64 6.07 11.60
C LEU A 626 29.95 6.79 11.23
N PRO A 627 30.75 7.21 12.22
CA PRO A 627 32.13 7.63 12.00
C PRO A 627 32.91 6.56 11.22
N PRO A 628 33.81 6.93 10.28
CA PRO A 628 34.75 5.96 9.73
C PRO A 628 35.67 5.45 10.84
N HIS A 629 36.20 4.24 10.66
CA HIS A 629 37.29 3.72 11.47
C HIS A 629 38.32 2.99 10.61
N ILE A 630 39.56 2.97 11.09
CA ILE A 630 40.64 2.20 10.49
C ILE A 630 40.36 0.72 10.71
N VAL A 631 40.36 -0.07 9.62
CA VAL A 631 40.18 -1.51 9.67
C VAL A 631 41.54 -2.16 9.93
N HIS A 632 41.67 -2.71 11.13
CA HIS A 632 42.79 -3.57 11.49
C HIS A 632 42.52 -4.99 10.95
N GLY A 633 43.46 -5.60 10.23
CA GLY A 633 43.22 -6.87 9.54
C GLY A 633 42.79 -8.01 10.48
N GLU A 634 41.82 -8.82 10.06
CA GLU A 634 41.38 -10.00 10.81
C GLU A 634 42.49 -11.07 10.91
N SER A 635 42.42 -11.86 11.98
CA SER A 635 43.27 -13.06 12.18
C SER A 635 43.20 -13.99 10.96
N GLY A 636 44.22 -13.92 10.10
CA GLY A 636 44.37 -14.79 8.92
C GLY A 636 44.32 -14.12 7.55
N ALA A 637 44.02 -12.82 7.46
CA ALA A 637 44.20 -12.08 6.21
C ALA A 637 45.69 -11.70 6.03
N VAL A 638 46.31 -12.23 4.97
CA VAL A 638 47.71 -11.96 4.64
C VAL A 638 47.82 -10.56 4.04
N PHE A 639 48.28 -9.58 4.82
CA PHE A 639 48.85 -8.37 4.25
C PHE A 639 50.07 -8.76 3.41
N ALA A 640 49.91 -8.87 2.09
CA ALA A 640 51.03 -8.85 1.15
C ALA A 640 51.18 -7.39 0.66
N ALA A 641 52.34 -6.74 0.73
CA ALA A 641 53.65 -7.27 0.36
C ALA A 641 54.76 -7.24 1.45
N HIS A 642 54.53 -6.68 2.64
CA HIS A 642 55.32 -6.97 3.84
C HIS A 642 54.38 -6.90 5.04
N ALA A 643 54.17 -8.02 5.73
CA ALA A 643 53.41 -8.00 6.98
C ALA A 643 54.16 -7.14 8.01
N PHE A 644 53.45 -6.31 8.77
CA PHE A 644 53.95 -5.65 9.98
C PHE A 644 54.19 -6.69 11.10
N GLY A 645 55.15 -7.57 10.84
CA GLY A 645 55.48 -8.74 11.64
C GLY A 645 56.70 -9.41 11.02
N GLY A 646 57.88 -8.91 11.38
CA GLY A 646 59.14 -9.43 10.86
C GLY A 646 60.33 -8.55 11.27
N PHE A 647 61.47 -9.19 11.49
CA PHE A 647 62.73 -8.51 11.75
C PHE A 647 63.20 -7.73 10.52
N VAL A 648 63.58 -6.47 10.73
CA VAL A 648 64.20 -5.56 9.75
C VAL A 648 65.67 -5.94 9.60
N ASP A 649 66.09 -6.51 8.46
CA ASP A 649 67.52 -6.75 8.19
C ASP A 649 68.25 -5.41 8.06
N ALA A 650 68.91 -5.00 9.13
CA ALA A 650 69.64 -3.74 9.21
C ALA A 650 70.65 -3.52 8.06
N ARG A 651 71.14 -4.56 7.36
CA ARG A 651 71.99 -4.39 6.17
C ARG A 651 71.22 -4.17 4.88
N SER A 652 70.10 -4.85 4.70
CA SER A 652 69.21 -4.65 3.55
C SER A 652 68.50 -3.30 3.63
N GLU A 653 68.29 -2.85 4.86
CA GLU A 653 67.59 -1.64 5.25
C GLU A 653 68.56 -0.46 5.47
N SER A 654 69.82 -0.64 5.07
CA SER A 654 70.88 0.35 5.15
C SER A 654 71.50 0.59 3.77
N SER A 655 71.62 1.87 3.40
CA SER A 655 72.26 2.30 2.17
C SER A 655 73.79 2.29 2.26
N ASP A 656 74.34 2.34 3.48
CA ASP A 656 75.77 2.49 3.76
C ASP A 656 76.36 1.40 4.67
N GLY A 657 75.53 0.45 5.12
CA GLY A 657 75.90 -0.61 6.07
C GLY A 657 76.13 -0.11 7.51
N VAL A 658 75.78 1.14 7.81
CA VAL A 658 76.00 1.82 9.11
C VAL A 658 74.72 2.43 9.69
N SER A 659 73.86 2.97 8.84
CA SER A 659 72.58 3.60 9.19
C SER A 659 71.42 2.84 8.56
N VAL A 660 70.36 2.56 9.32
CA VAL A 660 69.16 1.88 8.80
C VAL A 660 68.22 2.91 8.19
N ASP A 661 68.51 3.31 6.94
CA ASP A 661 67.91 4.46 6.23
C ASP A 661 67.05 4.06 4.99
N ARG A 662 66.75 2.78 4.78
CA ARG A 662 65.90 2.28 3.68
C ARG A 662 64.54 1.73 4.12
N GLY A 663 64.16 1.94 5.38
CA GLY A 663 62.97 1.41 6.05
C GLY A 663 61.60 1.79 5.47
N ILE A 664 60.55 1.65 6.27
CA ILE A 664 59.16 1.90 5.83
C ILE A 664 58.99 3.39 5.50
N ASP A 665 58.90 3.73 4.22
CA ASP A 665 58.75 5.08 3.69
C ASP A 665 57.31 5.43 3.27
N GLY A 666 56.37 4.50 3.43
CA GLY A 666 54.95 4.74 3.26
C GLY A 666 54.06 3.62 3.79
N VAL A 667 52.80 3.96 4.07
CA VAL A 667 51.79 3.04 4.63
C VAL A 667 50.45 3.25 3.92
N THR A 668 49.76 2.15 3.61
CA THR A 668 48.37 2.22 3.14
C THR A 668 47.41 1.96 4.30
N LEU A 669 46.57 2.94 4.61
CA LEU A 669 45.50 2.81 5.58
C LEU A 669 44.21 2.37 4.88
N HIS A 670 43.53 1.38 5.47
CA HIS A 670 42.22 0.91 5.05
C HIS A 670 41.17 1.35 6.06
N PHE A 671 40.07 1.91 5.57
CA PHE A 671 38.91 2.31 6.35
C PHE A 671 37.73 1.39 6.03
N ASP A 672 36.79 1.30 6.96
CA ASP A 672 35.54 0.55 6.79
C ASP A 672 34.61 1.16 5.75
N GLN A 673 34.80 2.46 5.47
CA GLN A 673 34.08 3.23 4.47
C GLN A 673 34.96 4.30 3.81
N PRO A 674 34.58 4.86 2.64
CA PRO A 674 35.33 5.93 2.00
C PRO A 674 35.45 7.18 2.87
N VAL A 675 36.64 7.79 2.87
CA VAL A 675 36.97 8.95 3.70
C VAL A 675 37.36 10.17 2.88
N ARG A 676 37.19 11.35 3.46
CA ARG A 676 37.55 12.65 2.91
C ARG A 676 38.16 13.57 3.98
N ALA A 677 38.76 14.69 3.58
CA ALA A 677 39.27 15.68 4.54
C ALA A 677 38.12 16.25 5.39
N ILE A 678 38.42 16.66 6.62
CA ILE A 678 37.45 17.38 7.47
C ILE A 678 36.96 18.63 6.73
N GLY A 679 35.64 18.77 6.57
CA GLY A 679 35.03 19.86 5.79
C GLY A 679 34.98 19.61 4.27
N GLY A 680 35.34 18.41 3.81
CA GLY A 680 35.23 17.97 2.42
C GLY A 680 36.52 18.07 1.60
N GLY A 681 36.56 17.35 0.47
CA GLY A 681 37.72 17.27 -0.43
C GLY A 681 38.65 16.09 -0.15
N VAL A 682 39.71 15.93 -0.95
CA VAL A 682 40.65 14.82 -0.80
C VAL A 682 41.49 15.01 0.47
N PRO A 683 41.71 13.97 1.30
CA PRO A 683 42.59 14.05 2.46
C PRO A 683 43.97 14.58 2.07
N SER A 684 44.42 15.64 2.75
CA SER A 684 45.76 16.20 2.58
C SER A 684 46.74 15.58 3.58
N PRO A 685 48.06 15.75 3.42
CA PRO A 685 49.02 15.27 4.42
C PRO A 685 48.75 15.76 5.85
N ALA A 686 48.17 16.96 6.02
CA ALA A 686 47.80 17.49 7.34
C ALA A 686 46.66 16.73 8.04
N ALA A 687 45.96 15.84 7.32
CA ALA A 687 44.95 14.96 7.91
C ALA A 687 45.56 13.75 8.62
N PHE A 688 46.89 13.57 8.57
CA PHE A 688 47.57 12.42 9.17
C PHE A 688 48.74 12.91 10.03
N GLU A 689 48.78 12.45 11.27
CA GLU A 689 49.81 12.83 12.23
C GLU A 689 50.65 11.60 12.58
N VAL A 690 51.97 11.71 12.42
CA VAL A 690 52.92 10.65 12.76
C VAL A 690 53.65 11.05 14.04
N ARG A 691 53.67 10.16 15.03
CA ARG A 691 54.36 10.34 16.31
C ARG A 691 55.25 9.14 16.61
N GLU A 692 56.43 9.37 17.17
CA GLU A 692 57.41 8.31 17.49
C GLU A 692 57.93 8.43 18.93
N THR A 693 58.24 7.29 19.56
CA THR A 693 58.90 7.25 20.88
C THR A 693 60.42 7.12 20.73
N GLY A 694 61.19 8.17 21.04
CA GLY A 694 62.66 8.06 20.96
C GLY A 694 63.49 9.35 20.85
N GLY A 695 62.86 10.53 20.79
CA GLY A 695 63.56 11.82 20.83
C GLY A 695 64.17 12.31 19.51
N GLY A 696 63.98 11.60 18.40
CA GLY A 696 64.14 12.13 17.04
C GLY A 696 62.86 12.81 16.54
N ASP A 697 62.98 13.66 15.51
CA ASP A 697 61.81 14.22 14.82
C ASP A 697 61.18 13.11 13.95
N PRO A 698 59.88 12.79 14.12
CA PRO A 698 59.21 11.77 13.31
C PRO A 698 59.13 12.22 11.84
N PRO A 699 59.07 11.29 10.87
CA PRO A 699 58.85 11.65 9.49
C PRO A 699 57.46 12.27 9.33
N ILE A 700 57.33 13.26 8.46
CA ILE A 700 56.04 13.87 8.13
C ILE A 700 55.42 13.16 6.92
N VAL A 701 54.09 13.17 6.83
CA VAL A 701 53.40 12.76 5.61
C VAL A 701 53.67 13.83 4.54
N ASN A 702 54.22 13.43 3.40
CA ASN A 702 54.53 14.30 2.27
C ASN A 702 53.43 14.27 1.21
N ASP A 703 52.85 13.10 0.98
CA ASP A 703 51.83 12.89 -0.03
C ASP A 703 50.78 11.89 0.44
N VAL A 704 49.55 12.09 -0.02
CA VAL A 704 48.40 11.21 0.26
C VAL A 704 47.74 10.90 -1.06
N THR A 705 47.80 9.63 -1.47
CA THR A 705 47.25 9.19 -2.75
C THR A 705 46.15 8.15 -2.55
N PRO A 706 45.07 8.16 -3.36
CA PRO A 706 44.05 7.12 -3.29
C PRO A 706 44.65 5.75 -3.64
N ALA A 707 44.45 4.76 -2.75
CA ALA A 707 44.90 3.38 -2.94
C ALA A 707 43.72 2.41 -3.22
N GLY A 708 42.48 2.88 -3.05
CA GLY A 708 41.25 2.15 -3.28
C GLY A 708 40.02 2.99 -2.89
N PRO A 709 38.79 2.43 -2.96
CA PRO A 709 37.56 3.16 -2.61
C PRO A 709 37.53 3.66 -1.15
N SER A 710 38.10 2.87 -0.23
CA SER A 710 38.18 3.17 1.21
C SER A 710 39.63 3.08 1.71
N SER A 711 40.60 3.48 0.87
CA SER A 711 42.02 3.29 1.22
C SER A 711 42.87 4.44 0.69
N VAL A 712 43.82 4.87 1.52
CA VAL A 712 44.76 5.95 1.22
C VAL A 712 46.17 5.48 1.46
N HIS A 713 47.07 5.77 0.52
CA HIS A 713 48.50 5.55 0.67
C HIS A 713 49.16 6.84 1.14
N LEU A 714 49.86 6.77 2.26
CA LEU A 714 50.64 7.83 2.85
C LEU A 714 52.10 7.62 2.45
N ALA A 715 52.70 8.60 1.78
CA ALA A 715 54.14 8.64 1.53
C ALA A 715 54.79 9.58 2.53
N PHE A 716 55.86 9.13 3.19
CA PHE A 716 56.55 9.89 4.23
C PHE A 716 57.73 10.70 3.68
N SER A 717 58.20 11.67 4.46
CA SER A 717 59.39 12.47 4.14
C SER A 717 60.71 11.71 4.21
N GLY A 718 60.68 10.56 4.85
CA GLY A 718 61.76 9.62 5.01
C GLY A 718 61.23 8.35 5.67
N PRO A 719 62.07 7.31 5.80
CA PRO A 719 61.65 6.10 6.49
C PRO A 719 61.26 6.40 7.95
N ILE A 720 60.25 5.69 8.45
CA ILE A 720 59.91 5.62 9.88
C ILE A 720 61.18 5.27 10.66
N THR A 721 61.46 6.01 11.73
CA THR A 721 62.64 5.70 12.55
C THR A 721 62.41 4.40 13.31
N LEU A 722 63.48 3.63 13.52
CA LEU A 722 63.42 2.43 14.36
C LEU A 722 63.30 2.86 15.83
N ALA A 723 62.09 3.24 16.22
CA ALA A 723 61.65 3.64 17.54
C ALA A 723 60.92 2.49 18.27
N GLU A 724 60.66 2.61 19.57
CA GLU A 724 59.87 1.60 20.28
C GLU A 724 58.43 1.53 19.71
N TRP A 725 57.86 2.69 19.34
CA TRP A 725 56.54 2.84 18.75
C TRP A 725 56.50 4.01 17.75
N THR A 726 55.81 3.79 16.64
CA THR A 726 55.36 4.83 15.69
C THR A 726 53.84 4.77 15.60
N THR A 727 53.17 5.85 15.94
CA THR A 727 51.71 5.99 15.85
C THR A 727 51.34 6.87 14.68
N ILE A 728 50.41 6.41 13.84
CA ILE A 728 49.83 7.21 12.76
C ILE A 728 48.36 7.44 13.10
N GLU A 729 48.00 8.68 13.44
CA GLU A 729 46.62 9.11 13.71
C GLU A 729 46.01 9.72 12.44
N ALA A 730 44.80 9.33 12.09
CA ALA A 730 44.01 9.90 11.01
C ALA A 730 42.97 10.89 11.55
N ARG A 731 42.88 12.06 10.91
CA ARG A 731 41.89 13.12 11.13
C ARG A 731 41.08 13.33 9.86
N VAL A 732 40.16 12.40 9.60
CA VAL A 732 39.32 12.34 8.39
C VAL A 732 37.84 12.25 8.75
N GLU A 733 36.94 12.47 7.77
CA GLU A 733 35.50 12.23 7.92
C GLU A 733 35.01 11.25 6.86
N GLY A 734 33.93 10.53 7.17
CA GLY A 734 33.23 9.72 6.18
C GLY A 734 32.57 10.62 5.12
N LEU A 735 32.12 10.04 4.00
CA LEU A 735 31.42 10.82 2.98
C LEU A 735 30.14 11.52 3.48
N GLY A 736 29.53 10.98 4.55
CA GLY A 736 28.41 11.59 5.27
C GLY A 736 28.79 12.77 6.18
N GLY A 737 30.06 13.18 6.22
CA GLY A 737 30.53 14.33 6.99
C GLY A 737 30.71 14.10 8.50
N VAL A 738 30.66 12.84 8.95
CA VAL A 738 30.94 12.48 10.35
C VAL A 738 32.44 12.25 10.52
N PRO A 739 33.12 13.02 11.39
CA PRO A 739 34.54 12.81 11.68
C PRO A 739 34.80 11.44 12.31
N ILE A 740 35.97 10.88 12.02
CA ILE A 740 36.53 9.73 12.74
C ILE A 740 36.56 10.03 14.24
N VAL A 741 36.12 9.09 15.06
CA VAL A 741 36.12 9.26 16.51
C VAL A 741 37.50 8.90 17.04
N SER A 742 38.10 9.83 17.79
CA SER A 742 39.30 9.58 18.58
C SER A 742 38.90 9.25 20.01
N ALA A 743 39.24 8.05 20.48
CA ALA A 743 39.03 7.65 21.87
C ALA A 743 40.20 8.06 22.79
N GLY A 744 41.12 8.86 22.26
CA GLY A 744 42.45 9.04 22.86
C GLY A 744 43.33 7.81 22.60
N ASP A 745 44.58 7.90 23.05
CA ASP A 745 45.53 6.78 23.02
C ASP A 745 45.13 5.75 24.09
N GLN A 746 44.78 4.54 23.67
CA GLN A 746 44.32 3.47 24.55
C GLN A 746 45.38 2.41 24.89
N GLY A 747 46.58 2.51 24.32
CA GLY A 747 47.64 1.55 24.59
C GLY A 747 47.77 0.44 23.52
N PRO A 748 48.92 -0.27 23.52
CA PRO A 748 49.23 -1.27 22.50
C PRO A 748 48.20 -2.39 22.41
N GLY A 749 47.76 -2.69 21.19
CA GLY A 749 46.82 -3.78 20.91
C GLY A 749 45.36 -3.46 21.23
N ALA A 750 45.05 -2.23 21.66
CA ALA A 750 43.70 -1.72 21.65
C ALA A 750 43.20 -1.54 20.21
N ALA A 751 41.94 -1.90 19.97
CA ALA A 751 41.31 -1.65 18.68
C ALA A 751 40.85 -0.19 18.65
N GLU A 752 41.74 0.69 18.22
CA GLU A 752 41.45 2.11 18.09
C GLU A 752 40.93 2.44 16.70
N THR A 753 39.94 3.34 16.67
CA THR A 753 39.23 3.68 15.44
C THR A 753 39.99 4.68 14.58
N ASP A 754 40.84 5.53 15.17
CA ASP A 754 41.50 6.66 14.50
C ASP A 754 42.99 6.46 14.23
N ARG A 755 43.63 5.41 14.76
CA ARG A 755 45.07 5.24 14.63
C ARG A 755 45.53 3.82 14.38
N ILE A 756 46.78 3.71 13.94
CA ILE A 756 47.54 2.48 13.89
C ILE A 756 48.88 2.69 14.59
N ASP A 757 49.26 1.68 15.39
CA ASP A 757 50.57 1.65 16.03
C ASP A 757 51.47 0.61 15.36
N ILE A 758 52.68 1.06 15.07
CA ILE A 758 53.75 0.26 14.48
C ILE A 758 54.84 0.14 15.55
N GLY A 759 54.97 -1.05 16.13
CA GLY A 759 56.03 -1.37 17.09
C GLY A 759 57.19 -2.08 16.39
N PHE A 760 58.42 -1.67 16.69
CA PHE A 760 59.62 -2.38 16.23
C PHE A 760 60.18 -3.26 17.35
N LEU A 761 60.43 -4.54 17.05
CA LEU A 761 61.08 -5.44 17.98
C LEU A 761 62.61 -5.32 17.85
N PRO A 762 63.34 -5.11 18.96
CA PRO A 762 64.72 -4.65 18.91
C PRO A 762 65.67 -5.79 18.58
N GLY A 763 66.34 -5.72 17.44
CA GLY A 763 67.67 -6.32 17.31
C GLY A 763 68.73 -5.59 18.15
N ASP A 764 68.43 -4.35 18.52
CA ASP A 764 69.23 -3.44 19.34
C ASP A 764 68.78 -3.54 20.81
N VAL A 765 69.30 -4.57 21.47
CA VAL A 765 68.87 -4.99 22.81
C VAL A 765 69.25 -3.95 23.88
N ASP A 766 70.16 -3.02 23.57
CA ASP A 766 70.57 -1.94 24.47
C ASP A 766 69.99 -0.55 24.12
N GLY A 767 69.24 -0.42 23.01
CA GLY A 767 68.46 0.76 22.64
C GLY A 767 69.29 1.93 22.09
N ASN A 768 70.46 1.66 21.50
CA ASN A 768 71.38 2.68 20.98
C ASN A 768 71.18 3.04 19.49
N GLY A 769 70.18 2.45 18.84
CA GLY A 769 69.86 2.55 17.42
C GLY A 769 70.68 1.63 16.50
N ARG A 770 71.49 0.69 17.02
CA ARG A 770 72.35 -0.19 16.20
C ARG A 770 72.41 -1.62 16.73
N VAL A 771 72.18 -2.59 15.84
CA VAL A 771 72.43 -4.01 16.10
C VAL A 771 73.93 -4.31 15.95
N GLN A 772 74.60 -4.59 17.07
CA GLN A 772 76.03 -4.81 17.17
C GLN A 772 76.33 -6.17 17.82
N PRO A 773 77.56 -6.71 17.65
CA PRO A 773 77.96 -7.92 18.35
C PRO A 773 77.89 -7.81 19.89
N VAL A 774 77.93 -6.60 20.45
CA VAL A 774 77.77 -6.36 21.88
C VAL A 774 76.33 -6.59 22.37
N ASP A 775 75.33 -6.47 21.50
CA ASP A 775 73.93 -6.79 21.83
C ASP A 775 73.74 -8.28 22.13
N PHE A 776 74.59 -9.16 21.58
CA PHE A 776 74.62 -10.58 21.96
C PHE A 776 75.01 -10.78 23.43
N ILE A 777 75.89 -9.91 23.94
CA ILE A 777 76.29 -9.93 25.35
C ILE A 777 75.11 -9.43 26.19
N ARG A 778 74.41 -8.39 25.76
CA ARG A 778 73.23 -7.85 26.44
C ARG A 778 72.06 -8.84 26.46
N TYR A 779 71.76 -9.47 25.33
CA TYR A 779 70.81 -10.57 25.20
C TYR A 779 71.13 -11.70 26.17
N ARG A 780 72.38 -12.16 26.20
CA ARG A 780 72.79 -13.20 27.16
C ARG A 780 72.70 -12.74 28.61
N GLN A 781 72.96 -11.46 28.88
CA GLN A 781 72.83 -10.91 30.23
C GLN A 781 71.38 -10.90 30.70
N TYR A 782 70.44 -10.60 29.80
CA TYR A 782 69.00 -10.67 30.05
C TYR A 782 68.53 -12.12 30.22
N ALA A 783 68.98 -13.03 29.35
CA ALA A 783 68.69 -14.48 29.44
C ALA A 783 69.16 -15.10 30.75
N ALA A 784 70.30 -14.64 31.26
CA ALA A 784 70.86 -15.10 32.51
C ALA A 784 70.31 -14.35 33.74
N GLY A 785 69.42 -13.37 33.56
CA GLY A 785 68.91 -12.49 34.62
C GLY A 785 70.00 -11.68 35.33
N THR A 786 71.19 -11.56 34.72
CA THR A 786 72.36 -10.89 35.31
C THR A 786 72.28 -9.37 35.18
N VAL A 787 71.51 -8.90 34.21
CA VAL A 787 71.16 -7.51 34.03
C VAL A 787 69.67 -7.51 33.75
N ALA A 788 68.91 -6.64 34.43
CA ALA A 788 67.54 -6.38 34.04
C ALA A 788 67.56 -5.44 32.82
N PRO A 789 66.69 -5.65 31.82
CA PRO A 789 66.57 -4.70 30.75
C PRO A 789 66.23 -3.32 31.30
N SER A 790 66.69 -2.27 30.61
CA SER A 790 66.42 -0.90 31.03
C SER A 790 64.91 -0.65 31.13
N MET A 791 64.10 -1.35 30.32
CA MET A 791 62.64 -1.39 30.37
C MET A 791 62.13 -2.79 29.94
N GLY A 792 60.91 -3.20 30.29
CA GLY A 792 60.31 -4.49 29.90
C GLY A 792 60.75 -5.70 30.73
N MET A 793 60.24 -6.89 30.40
CA MET A 793 60.70 -8.15 31.01
C MET A 793 61.76 -8.80 30.11
N PRO A 794 62.72 -9.56 30.67
CA PRO A 794 63.74 -10.24 29.86
C PRO A 794 63.15 -11.05 28.69
N SER A 795 61.99 -11.69 28.87
CA SER A 795 61.29 -12.44 27.82
C SER A 795 61.02 -11.64 26.55
N ASP A 796 60.80 -10.32 26.65
CA ASP A 796 60.44 -9.46 25.53
C ASP A 796 61.60 -9.27 24.54
N TYR A 797 62.84 -9.48 25.01
CA TYR A 797 64.08 -9.37 24.26
C TYR A 797 64.66 -10.74 23.85
N LEU A 798 64.08 -11.81 24.37
CA LEU A 798 64.66 -13.16 24.34
C LEU A 798 63.86 -14.16 23.51
N ASP A 799 62.54 -13.97 23.41
CA ASP A 799 61.67 -14.79 22.58
C ASP A 799 61.66 -14.24 21.14
N MET A 800 62.71 -14.58 20.38
CA MET A 800 62.97 -14.04 19.04
C MET A 800 62.10 -14.70 17.97
N ASN A 801 61.65 -15.94 18.20
CA ASN A 801 60.71 -16.63 17.32
C ASN A 801 59.23 -16.40 17.71
N ARG A 802 58.99 -15.77 18.87
CA ARG A 802 57.68 -15.40 19.43
C ARG A 802 56.75 -16.60 19.65
N ASP A 803 57.31 -17.73 20.09
CA ASP A 803 56.55 -18.95 20.40
C ASP A 803 56.08 -19.02 21.87
N GLY A 804 56.40 -18.00 22.67
CA GLY A 804 56.05 -17.91 24.09
C GLY A 804 57.00 -18.70 25.01
N VAL A 805 58.08 -19.29 24.48
CA VAL A 805 59.02 -20.13 25.22
C VAL A 805 60.46 -19.78 24.85
N PHE A 806 61.21 -19.20 25.80
CA PHE A 806 62.64 -18.93 25.59
C PHE A 806 63.46 -20.22 25.40
N GLN A 807 63.96 -20.44 24.19
CA GLN A 807 64.65 -21.66 23.78
C GLN A 807 66.00 -21.37 23.12
N PRO A 808 66.89 -22.38 23.02
CA PRO A 808 68.16 -22.24 22.29
C PRO A 808 68.00 -21.81 20.83
N VAL A 809 66.83 -22.07 20.22
CA VAL A 809 66.51 -21.64 18.86
C VAL A 809 66.40 -20.13 18.75
N ASP A 810 66.02 -19.40 19.80
CA ASP A 810 65.98 -17.93 19.80
C ASP A 810 67.38 -17.32 19.77
N LEU A 811 68.34 -17.95 20.45
CA LEU A 811 69.74 -17.55 20.38
C LEU A 811 70.33 -17.81 18.98
N ILE A 812 69.89 -18.89 18.33
CA ILE A 812 70.26 -19.21 16.95
C ILE A 812 69.62 -18.20 15.99
N ALA A 813 68.35 -17.86 16.19
CA ALA A 813 67.64 -16.83 15.43
C ALA A 813 68.36 -15.48 15.60
N PHE A 814 68.62 -15.02 16.82
CA PHE A 814 69.39 -13.81 17.12
C PHE A 814 70.80 -13.82 16.50
N ARG A 815 71.45 -14.98 16.44
CA ARG A 815 72.75 -15.13 15.77
C ARG A 815 72.64 -15.10 14.24
N GLN A 816 71.59 -15.69 13.68
CA GLN A 816 71.28 -15.63 12.24
C GLN A 816 70.90 -14.21 11.82
N THR A 817 70.24 -13.47 12.70
CA THR A 817 69.95 -12.03 12.65
C THR A 817 71.24 -11.21 12.58
N LEU A 818 72.18 -11.41 13.51
CA LEU A 818 73.53 -10.81 13.47
C LEU A 818 74.33 -11.16 12.20
N ALA A 819 74.02 -12.29 11.56
CA ALA A 819 74.68 -12.79 10.36
C ALA A 819 73.91 -12.50 9.06
N GLY A 820 72.70 -11.93 9.12
CA GLY A 820 71.84 -11.60 7.97
C GLY A 820 71.30 -12.80 7.17
N THR A 821 70.94 -13.91 7.83
CA THR A 821 70.58 -15.18 7.13
C THR A 821 69.27 -15.85 7.57
N GLY A 822 68.39 -15.15 8.29
CA GLY A 822 67.12 -15.71 8.83
C GLY A 822 65.86 -15.39 8.01
N THR A 823 64.81 -16.19 8.20
CA THR A 823 63.42 -15.96 7.70
C THR A 823 62.43 -15.87 8.87
N ALA A 824 61.44 -14.96 8.85
CA ALA A 824 60.48 -14.73 9.95
C ALA A 824 58.99 -14.94 9.54
N THR A 825 58.16 -15.47 10.46
CA THR A 825 56.70 -15.68 10.28
C THR A 825 55.91 -15.50 11.59
N ARG A 826 54.88 -14.63 11.58
CA ARG A 826 53.56 -14.65 12.32
C ARG A 826 53.19 -13.45 13.24
N VAL A 827 51.87 -13.33 13.43
CA VAL A 827 51.06 -12.27 14.08
C VAL A 827 51.08 -12.36 15.61
N TRP A 828 50.99 -11.20 16.26
CA TRP A 828 51.08 -10.97 17.71
C TRP A 828 49.77 -11.30 18.44
N LEU A 829 49.82 -12.19 19.45
CA LEU A 829 48.70 -12.53 20.33
C LEU A 829 49.03 -12.13 21.78
N GLY A 830 48.69 -10.90 22.17
CA GLY A 830 48.46 -10.53 23.58
C GLY A 830 49.66 -10.29 24.50
N ALA A 831 50.85 -9.94 24.00
CA ALA A 831 51.96 -9.43 24.83
C ALA A 831 52.03 -7.89 24.78
N THR A 832 52.80 -7.23 25.65
CA THR A 832 52.98 -5.76 25.69
C THR A 832 54.47 -5.41 25.64
N ILE A 833 54.86 -4.40 24.84
CA ILE A 833 56.23 -3.84 24.82
C ILE A 833 56.39 -2.85 25.99
N ALA A 834 57.64 -2.64 26.40
CA ALA A 834 58.13 -2.05 27.64
C ALA A 834 57.65 -0.65 28.09
N HIS A 835 56.83 0.04 27.28
CA HIS A 835 56.26 1.34 27.63
C HIS A 835 54.73 1.28 27.51
N PRO A 836 53.94 1.70 28.53
CA PRO A 836 52.63 2.25 28.20
C PRO A 836 52.90 3.42 27.24
N GLN A 837 52.22 3.41 26.09
CA GLN A 837 52.35 4.38 25.01
C GLN A 837 52.36 5.86 25.50
N PRO A 838 52.77 6.83 24.66
CA PRO A 838 52.74 8.25 25.00
C PRO A 838 51.45 8.73 25.68
#